data_AF-A0A0W0YLJ1-F1
#
_entry.id   AF-A0A0W0YLJ1-F1
#
_cell.length_a   1.000
_cell.length_b   1.000
_cell.length_c   1.000
_cell.angle_alpha   90.00
_cell.angle_beta   90.00
_cell.angle_gamma   90.00
#
_symmetry.space_group_name_H-M   'P 1'
#
loop_
_entity.id
_entity.type
_entity.pdbx_description
1 polymer ?
#
loop_
_entity_poly.entity_id
_entity_poly.type
_entity_poly.pdbx_seq_one_letter_code
_entity_poly.pdbx_strand_id
1 'polypeptide(L)'
;MSKSTEDLISLLTIQKNMECKDLSKTMRSRTVRRPVIIVEEPTEEERKQEESAVQRIDSLYLKLEQCIQTMPSFLPVVIPNALRQDFILKSAIPDYHQAIEERDRLISTAQKKMRIWHDQSGYHTDLEKLLVHTLNTLTELESKLVFLYPKIKERLNLIAPQSLTPQHLTTAQEQFKNSLECFLLSFCSIDLSDNNCAHTQLCKNQMGAFSKELIGDLYKPEMCLNPDSVKKLDLHLRQHLSLLSIPERIFTGAREQSIKPTEIEPLIKDLIAAQPAHFNAIKAARQLAELYNLIAKIEAYPIHQLIEISTLASSQKAQDREINQRYEMLERALNDIYVALNRELSLFTGYTHRTNSRVKNARTLLHQIELNRNQLSVLMTEFKKEVEQCESLHTPLQRLDHLTSKQQNFLQQLKDMQQQMVTQSEEVQQHIEILQEHYRDCRFDLSHQLQTAITQTRLALQNQTPSLHEEEIAQIEQLLPWINDFANQCDLSSLETRTKYRISQLEKLVRDFKNDLKVYWATVIRAFLAPDMPADLIKQGTELKYTSILLHSYKMTWQNAELNKLNPFKPLLEEFGRLADKQISDLIDEFSFLSQTKEEYLHSWIIAMQQHSEITQLIVSKRTDLLCNAEFIEKRLASKPYLTCVQSMKILEAAFIKIFNANIDFAISQNKNWSQKLSDLKQHPYAVIRRTIMSKESAALLNLVDNRLMLLFHLHTKLGFLNEEYINRNTELCSDEAYAHHLFKIAAEGDELLVAMEKRNNQFVGWVRDTILQPLQQYNPPSCHSLFFAPAKDELTTRLDDHLEAVFMRMARQ
;
A
#
# COMPACT_ATOMS: atom_id res chain seq x y z
N MET A 1 14.50 17.22 -53.64
CA MET A 1 13.97 18.50 -54.11
C MET A 1 15.13 19.29 -54.71
N SER A 2 15.12 19.36 -56.03
CA SER A 2 15.97 20.21 -56.85
C SER A 2 15.38 21.63 -56.91
N LYS A 3 16.25 22.61 -57.23
CA LYS A 3 15.99 24.03 -57.52
C LYS A 3 15.83 24.96 -56.31
N SER A 4 16.91 25.67 -55.97
CA SER A 4 16.82 27.02 -55.35
C SER A 4 18.12 27.85 -55.42
N THR A 5 19.20 27.35 -56.02
CA THR A 5 20.48 28.08 -56.08
C THR A 5 20.77 28.79 -57.41
N GLU A 6 19.92 28.63 -58.44
CA GLU A 6 20.11 29.29 -59.75
C GLU A 6 19.46 30.69 -59.86
N ASP A 7 18.62 31.11 -58.92
CA ASP A 7 17.92 32.42 -58.97
C ASP A 7 18.64 33.56 -58.20
N LEU A 8 19.76 33.28 -57.53
CA LEU A 8 20.54 34.30 -56.79
C LEU A 8 21.74 34.87 -57.56
N ILE A 9 22.07 34.29 -58.72
CA ILE A 9 23.23 34.69 -59.55
C ILE A 9 22.83 35.68 -60.67
N SER A 10 21.53 35.88 -60.93
CA SER A 10 21.00 36.77 -61.97
C SER A 10 20.73 38.22 -61.51
N LEU A 11 20.81 38.54 -60.21
CA LEU A 11 20.57 39.90 -59.68
C LEU A 11 21.84 40.74 -59.42
N LEU A 12 23.04 40.15 -59.44
CA LEU A 12 24.31 40.85 -59.14
C LEU A 12 25.12 41.27 -60.38
N THR A 13 24.64 40.97 -61.60
CA THR A 13 25.37 41.24 -62.85
C THR A 13 24.89 42.50 -63.59
N ILE A 14 23.91 43.25 -63.05
CA ILE A 14 23.38 44.49 -63.67
C ILE A 14 23.86 45.78 -63.01
N GLN A 15 24.51 45.75 -61.84
CA GLN A 15 24.95 46.98 -61.15
C GLN A 15 26.48 47.16 -61.15
N LYS A 16 27.13 46.74 -62.25
CA LYS A 16 28.56 47.01 -62.53
C LYS A 16 28.80 47.58 -63.94
N ASN A 17 27.84 48.33 -64.47
CA ASN A 17 27.97 49.06 -65.74
C ASN A 17 27.21 50.38 -65.66
N MET A 18 27.81 51.42 -65.07
CA MET A 18 27.66 52.83 -65.46
C MET A 18 28.38 53.70 -64.43
N GLU A 19 29.70 53.89 -64.58
CA GLU A 19 30.40 55.04 -63.97
C GLU A 19 31.79 55.21 -64.60
N CYS A 20 31.80 55.85 -65.77
CA CYS A 20 32.88 56.72 -66.27
C CYS A 20 32.53 57.11 -67.71
N LYS A 21 31.82 58.23 -67.88
CA LYS A 21 31.90 59.03 -69.10
C LYS A 21 31.69 60.50 -68.78
N ASP A 22 32.69 61.28 -69.19
CA ASP A 22 32.71 62.72 -69.35
C ASP A 22 31.34 63.35 -69.62
N LEU A 23 30.99 64.36 -68.83
CA LEU A 23 30.08 65.42 -69.25
C LEU A 23 30.55 66.77 -68.69
N SER A 24 31.63 67.27 -69.29
CA SER A 24 31.76 68.69 -69.58
C SER A 24 30.61 69.09 -70.52
N LYS A 25 29.63 69.86 -70.02
CA LYS A 25 28.74 70.71 -70.84
C LYS A 25 27.87 71.61 -69.95
N THR A 26 28.27 72.87 -69.89
CA THR A 26 27.40 74.06 -70.01
C THR A 26 25.94 73.88 -69.58
N MET A 27 25.67 74.08 -68.28
CA MET A 27 24.33 74.40 -67.79
C MET A 27 24.12 75.90 -67.88
N ARG A 28 23.26 76.27 -68.82
CA ARG A 28 22.78 77.63 -69.10
C ARG A 28 22.18 78.25 -67.83
N SER A 29 22.52 79.51 -67.61
CA SER A 29 21.83 80.41 -66.70
C SER A 29 20.33 80.44 -67.00
N ARG A 30 19.53 79.81 -66.15
CA ARG A 30 18.13 80.19 -65.95
C ARG A 30 18.10 81.11 -64.74
N THR A 31 18.04 82.40 -65.01
CA THR A 31 17.65 83.46 -64.08
C THR A 31 16.23 83.16 -63.59
N VAL A 32 16.14 82.39 -62.50
CA VAL A 32 14.92 82.35 -61.68
C VAL A 32 14.89 83.67 -60.92
N ARG A 33 13.91 84.51 -61.26
CA ARG A 33 13.61 85.75 -60.55
C ARG A 33 13.43 85.41 -59.07
N ARG A 34 14.29 85.98 -58.20
CA ARG A 34 14.06 85.99 -56.75
C ARG A 34 12.69 86.63 -56.50
N PRO A 35 11.76 85.98 -55.78
CA PRO A 35 10.64 86.71 -55.21
C PRO A 35 11.22 87.76 -54.26
N VAL A 36 10.80 89.01 -54.44
CA VAL A 36 11.03 90.07 -53.46
C VAL A 36 10.23 89.66 -52.22
N ILE A 37 10.92 89.06 -51.25
CA ILE A 37 10.36 88.86 -49.92
C ILE A 37 10.29 90.25 -49.31
N ILE A 38 9.07 90.72 -49.07
CA ILE A 38 8.81 91.87 -48.21
C ILE A 38 9.31 91.44 -46.83
N VAL A 39 10.42 92.04 -46.38
CA VAL A 39 10.94 91.85 -45.02
C VAL A 39 9.93 92.51 -44.09
N GLU A 40 9.04 91.71 -43.48
CA GLU A 40 8.33 92.14 -42.27
C GLU A 40 9.40 92.45 -41.21
N GLU A 41 9.29 93.59 -40.53
CA GLU A 41 10.25 93.95 -39.49
C GLU A 41 10.23 92.85 -38.41
N PRO A 42 11.40 92.26 -38.08
CA PRO A 42 11.45 91.15 -37.15
C PRO A 42 10.90 91.58 -35.79
N THR A 43 10.03 90.74 -35.23
CA THR A 43 9.48 90.92 -33.89
C THR A 43 10.61 90.99 -32.86
N GLU A 44 10.36 91.65 -31.72
CA GLU A 44 11.39 91.87 -30.69
C GLU A 44 11.94 90.56 -30.08
N GLU A 45 11.17 89.48 -30.17
CA GLU A 45 11.60 88.11 -29.84
C GLU A 45 12.49 87.48 -30.93
N GLU A 46 12.19 87.71 -32.21
CA GLU A 46 13.04 87.29 -33.34
C GLU A 46 14.39 88.02 -33.33
N ARG A 47 14.43 89.32 -33.01
CA ARG A 47 15.68 90.09 -32.85
C ARG A 47 16.54 89.55 -31.71
N LYS A 48 15.93 89.19 -30.57
CA LYS A 48 16.66 88.57 -29.43
C LYS A 48 17.17 87.16 -29.75
N GLN A 49 16.42 86.40 -30.55
CA GLN A 49 16.86 85.07 -31.01
C GLN A 49 18.00 85.18 -32.04
N GLU A 50 17.96 86.15 -32.96
CA GLU A 50 19.05 86.45 -33.88
C GLU A 50 20.30 86.92 -33.13
N GLU A 51 20.19 87.86 -32.18
CA GLU A 51 21.33 88.31 -31.36
C GLU A 51 21.96 87.15 -30.56
N SER A 52 21.14 86.27 -29.98
CA SER A 52 21.62 85.06 -29.29
C SER A 52 22.31 84.07 -30.24
N ALA A 53 21.79 83.90 -31.46
CA ALA A 53 22.38 83.02 -32.46
C ALA A 53 23.69 83.58 -33.01
N VAL A 54 23.78 84.91 -33.23
CA VAL A 54 25.00 85.61 -33.64
C VAL A 54 26.09 85.46 -32.57
N GLN A 55 25.77 85.69 -31.29
CA GLN A 55 26.74 85.49 -30.19
C GLN A 55 27.24 84.04 -30.10
N ARG A 56 26.34 83.06 -30.33
CA ARG A 56 26.74 81.64 -30.36
C ARG A 56 27.63 81.33 -31.56
N ILE A 57 27.30 81.83 -32.74
CA ILE A 57 28.11 81.67 -33.96
C ILE A 57 29.48 82.32 -33.78
N ASP A 58 29.57 83.52 -33.22
CA ASP A 58 30.84 84.19 -32.93
C ASP A 58 31.69 83.37 -31.94
N SER A 59 31.05 82.79 -30.91
CA SER A 59 31.73 81.90 -29.97
C SER A 59 32.23 80.61 -30.63
N LEU A 60 31.46 80.03 -31.55
CA LEU A 60 31.84 78.83 -32.30
C LEU A 60 32.92 79.15 -33.34
N TYR A 61 32.88 80.34 -33.92
CA TYR A 61 33.90 80.83 -34.82
C TYR A 61 35.23 81.02 -34.09
N LEU A 62 35.21 81.68 -32.93
CA LEU A 62 36.38 81.84 -32.09
C LEU A 62 36.95 80.47 -31.68
N LYS A 63 36.09 79.50 -31.34
CA LYS A 63 36.50 78.11 -31.06
C LYS A 63 37.09 77.42 -32.28
N LEU A 64 36.54 77.64 -33.47
CA LEU A 64 37.05 77.06 -34.71
C LEU A 64 38.42 77.66 -35.07
N GLU A 65 38.57 78.98 -34.96
CA GLU A 65 39.86 79.64 -35.15
C GLU A 65 40.89 79.19 -34.12
N GLN A 66 40.52 79.10 -32.84
CA GLN A 66 41.37 78.56 -31.78
C GLN A 66 41.78 77.12 -32.10
N CYS A 67 40.82 76.25 -32.45
CA CYS A 67 41.07 74.86 -32.81
C CYS A 67 42.03 74.76 -34.02
N ILE A 68 41.83 75.56 -35.07
CA ILE A 68 42.73 75.61 -36.24
C ILE A 68 44.13 76.12 -35.86
N GLN A 69 44.23 77.11 -34.97
CA GLN A 69 45.51 77.69 -34.53
C GLN A 69 46.29 76.77 -33.58
N THR A 70 45.60 76.01 -32.73
CA THR A 70 46.23 75.08 -31.78
C THR A 70 46.55 73.74 -32.40
N MET A 71 45.91 73.37 -33.51
CA MET A 71 46.16 72.12 -34.19
C MET A 71 47.61 72.04 -34.70
N PRO A 72 48.33 70.93 -34.42
CA PRO A 72 49.65 70.72 -34.96
C PRO A 72 49.63 70.72 -36.49
N SER A 73 50.63 71.35 -37.12
CA SER A 73 50.82 71.29 -38.57
C SER A 73 51.31 69.90 -38.98
N PHE A 74 50.39 68.94 -39.09
CA PHE A 74 50.67 67.62 -39.62
C PHE A 74 50.99 67.71 -41.11
N LEU A 75 52.24 67.42 -41.46
CA LEU A 75 52.66 67.32 -42.85
C LEU A 75 52.42 65.88 -43.36
N PRO A 76 52.11 65.71 -44.66
CA PRO A 76 52.08 64.40 -45.29
C PRO A 76 53.43 63.69 -45.09
N VAL A 77 53.39 62.50 -44.49
CA VAL A 77 54.60 61.69 -44.29
C VAL A 77 54.97 61.04 -45.64
N VAL A 78 56.17 61.32 -46.15
CA VAL A 78 56.70 60.75 -47.40
C VAL A 78 57.63 59.60 -47.08
N ILE A 79 57.30 58.40 -47.59
CA ILE A 79 58.02 57.15 -47.25
C ILE A 79 58.54 56.50 -48.53
N PRO A 80 59.78 55.96 -48.52
CA PRO A 80 60.32 55.19 -49.64
C PRO A 80 59.39 54.06 -50.09
N ASN A 81 59.29 53.85 -51.40
CA ASN A 81 58.41 52.81 -51.97
C ASN A 81 58.67 51.40 -51.38
N ALA A 82 59.92 51.10 -51.01
CA ALA A 82 60.30 49.83 -50.39
C ALA A 82 59.65 49.59 -49.03
N LEU A 83 59.31 50.64 -48.27
CA LEU A 83 58.71 50.53 -46.93
C LEU A 83 57.19 50.65 -46.94
N ARG A 84 56.57 50.99 -48.09
CA ARG A 84 55.10 51.08 -48.22
C ARG A 84 54.39 49.74 -48.10
N GLN A 85 55.13 48.64 -48.25
CA GLN A 85 54.60 47.28 -48.12
C GLN A 85 54.72 46.73 -46.69
N ASP A 86 55.28 47.49 -45.74
CA ASP A 86 55.28 47.10 -44.33
C ASP A 86 53.85 46.97 -43.80
N PHE A 87 53.59 45.88 -43.07
CA PHE A 87 52.26 45.49 -42.63
C PHE A 87 51.52 46.57 -41.84
N ILE A 88 52.22 47.28 -40.95
CA ILE A 88 51.64 48.33 -40.11
C ILE A 88 51.50 49.63 -40.92
N LEU A 89 52.53 50.00 -41.68
CA LEU A 89 52.54 51.24 -42.43
C LEU A 89 51.55 51.24 -43.61
N LYS A 90 51.34 50.08 -44.25
CA LYS A 90 50.45 49.92 -45.41
C LYS A 90 49.01 50.35 -45.12
N SER A 91 48.53 50.19 -43.88
CA SER A 91 47.22 50.68 -43.45
C SER A 91 47.28 52.05 -42.78
N ALA A 92 48.27 52.28 -41.91
CA ALA A 92 48.36 53.51 -41.12
C ALA A 92 48.64 54.77 -41.96
N ILE A 93 49.43 54.67 -43.03
CA ILE A 93 49.77 55.84 -43.87
C ILE A 93 48.56 56.33 -44.67
N PRO A 94 47.83 55.49 -45.43
CA PRO A 94 46.60 55.95 -46.10
C PRO A 94 45.60 56.56 -45.13
N ASP A 95 45.38 55.95 -43.95
CA ASP A 95 44.46 56.48 -42.94
C ASP A 95 44.88 57.85 -42.41
N TYR A 96 46.20 58.05 -42.23
CA TYR A 96 46.78 59.32 -41.80
C TYR A 96 46.66 60.38 -42.90
N HIS A 97 46.96 60.06 -44.16
CA HIS A 97 46.80 60.97 -45.30
C HIS A 97 45.34 61.36 -45.52
N GLN A 98 44.43 60.39 -45.47
CA GLN A 98 42.99 60.64 -45.58
C GLN A 98 42.50 61.57 -44.47
N ALA A 99 42.96 61.36 -43.23
CA ALA A 99 42.58 62.22 -42.11
C ALA A 99 43.11 63.67 -42.25
N ILE A 100 44.31 63.85 -42.83
CA ILE A 100 44.84 65.19 -43.16
C ILE A 100 43.99 65.85 -44.27
N GLU A 101 43.72 65.13 -45.35
CA GLU A 101 42.94 65.65 -46.48
C GLU A 101 41.53 66.03 -46.04
N GLU A 102 40.90 65.20 -45.21
CA GLU A 102 39.58 65.45 -44.67
C GLU A 102 39.57 66.66 -43.73
N ARG A 103 40.57 66.80 -42.85
CA ARG A 103 40.76 67.98 -42.01
C ARG A 103 40.88 69.26 -42.85
N ASP A 104 41.78 69.27 -43.84
CA ASP A 104 42.05 70.45 -44.67
C ASP A 104 40.83 70.81 -45.52
N ARG A 105 40.12 69.80 -46.02
CA ARG A 105 38.85 69.97 -46.73
C ARG A 105 37.76 70.54 -45.83
N LEU A 106 37.63 70.07 -44.59
CA LEU A 106 36.64 70.56 -43.61
C LEU A 106 36.91 72.02 -43.25
N ILE A 107 38.18 72.37 -42.97
CA ILE A 107 38.59 73.76 -42.69
C ILE A 107 38.26 74.67 -43.87
N SER A 108 38.67 74.29 -45.09
CA SER A 108 38.41 75.07 -46.31
C SER A 108 36.92 75.22 -46.59
N THR A 109 36.14 74.15 -46.38
CA THR A 109 34.68 74.15 -46.60
C THR A 109 33.98 75.05 -45.57
N ALA A 110 34.36 74.97 -44.30
CA ALA A 110 33.82 75.82 -43.25
C ALA A 110 34.14 77.29 -43.54
N GLN A 111 35.41 77.64 -43.77
CA GLN A 111 35.82 79.00 -44.11
C GLN A 111 35.12 79.55 -45.37
N LYS A 112 34.94 78.73 -46.40
CA LYS A 112 34.22 79.11 -47.62
C LYS A 112 32.74 79.35 -47.38
N LYS A 113 32.06 78.47 -46.64
CA LYS A 113 30.63 78.61 -46.33
C LYS A 113 30.37 79.81 -45.42
N MET A 114 31.29 80.11 -44.50
CA MET A 114 31.23 81.31 -43.67
C MET A 114 31.28 82.61 -44.49
N ARG A 115 32.06 82.66 -45.57
CA ARG A 115 32.20 83.85 -46.43
C ARG A 115 31.01 84.10 -47.38
N ILE A 116 30.17 83.10 -47.66
CA ILE A 116 29.23 83.14 -48.81
C ILE A 116 27.76 83.37 -48.39
N TRP A 117 27.40 83.30 -47.11
CA TRP A 117 25.99 83.10 -46.70
C TRP A 117 25.34 84.21 -45.85
N HIS A 118 25.67 85.49 -46.03
CA HIS A 118 25.02 86.55 -45.22
C HIS A 118 23.52 86.80 -45.52
N ASP A 119 23.01 86.42 -46.70
CA ASP A 119 21.67 86.86 -47.17
C ASP A 119 20.59 85.75 -47.26
N GLN A 120 20.68 84.64 -46.51
CA GLN A 120 19.72 83.51 -46.60
C GLN A 120 18.89 83.31 -45.31
N SER A 121 17.58 83.07 -45.43
CA SER A 121 16.71 82.78 -44.28
C SER A 121 17.11 81.46 -43.61
N GLY A 122 17.27 81.44 -42.28
CA GLY A 122 17.72 80.25 -41.53
C GLY A 122 19.25 80.08 -41.47
N TYR A 123 20.01 81.03 -42.04
CA TYR A 123 21.48 81.03 -42.08
C TYR A 123 22.13 80.76 -40.74
N HIS A 124 21.70 81.46 -39.69
CA HIS A 124 22.32 81.35 -38.37
C HIS A 124 22.22 79.93 -37.80
N THR A 125 21.07 79.27 -37.93
CA THR A 125 20.86 77.90 -37.43
C THR A 125 21.64 76.87 -38.24
N ASP A 126 21.69 77.01 -39.57
CA ASP A 126 22.44 76.10 -40.43
C ASP A 126 23.95 76.29 -40.29
N LEU A 127 24.40 77.52 -40.06
CA LEU A 127 25.80 77.83 -39.78
C LEU A 127 26.22 77.32 -38.39
N GLU A 128 25.39 77.49 -37.37
CA GLU A 128 25.63 76.92 -36.03
C GLU A 128 25.80 75.40 -36.11
N LYS A 129 24.89 74.69 -36.78
CA LYS A 129 24.98 73.23 -37.00
C LYS A 129 26.25 72.84 -37.76
N LEU A 130 26.58 73.58 -38.82
CA LEU A 130 27.78 73.34 -39.61
C LEU A 130 29.04 73.52 -38.76
N LEU A 131 29.13 74.59 -37.97
CA LEU A 131 30.29 74.89 -37.13
C LEU A 131 30.44 73.87 -35.99
N VAL A 132 29.34 73.48 -35.33
CA VAL A 132 29.36 72.42 -34.30
C VAL A 132 29.81 71.08 -34.88
N HIS A 133 29.25 70.68 -36.03
CA HIS A 133 29.66 69.45 -36.70
C HIS A 133 31.13 69.51 -37.12
N THR A 134 31.56 70.63 -37.71
CA THR A 134 32.95 70.85 -38.15
C THR A 134 33.90 70.75 -36.96
N LEU A 135 33.59 71.41 -35.83
CA LEU A 135 34.41 71.37 -34.61
C LEU A 135 34.52 69.95 -34.04
N ASN A 136 33.41 69.21 -33.95
CA ASN A 136 33.42 67.83 -33.45
C ASN A 136 34.26 66.92 -34.34
N THR A 137 34.04 66.95 -35.66
CA THR A 137 34.79 66.13 -36.60
C THR A 137 36.27 66.52 -36.66
N LEU A 138 36.59 67.81 -36.54
CA LEU A 138 37.98 68.26 -36.44
C LEU A 138 38.66 67.72 -35.17
N THR A 139 37.97 67.70 -34.04
CA THR A 139 38.49 67.16 -32.78
C THR A 139 38.73 65.63 -32.86
N GLU A 140 37.82 64.90 -33.51
CA GLU A 140 37.97 63.46 -33.77
C GLU A 140 39.16 63.17 -34.70
N LEU A 141 39.28 63.94 -35.80
CA LEU A 141 40.38 63.81 -36.74
C LEU A 141 41.72 64.17 -36.09
N GLU A 142 41.77 65.21 -35.26
CA GLU A 142 42.97 65.55 -34.50
C GLU A 142 43.39 64.42 -33.57
N SER A 143 42.46 63.84 -32.83
CA SER A 143 42.73 62.69 -31.96
C SER A 143 43.28 61.50 -32.75
N LYS A 144 42.71 61.22 -33.93
CA LYS A 144 43.19 60.18 -34.85
C LYS A 144 44.61 60.49 -35.37
N LEU A 145 44.90 61.73 -35.74
CA LEU A 145 46.21 62.16 -36.23
C LEU A 145 47.29 62.13 -35.13
N VAL A 146 46.96 62.58 -33.92
CA VAL A 146 47.83 62.54 -32.73
C VAL A 146 48.16 61.09 -32.36
N PHE A 147 47.26 60.13 -32.61
CA PHE A 147 47.54 58.71 -32.41
C PHE A 147 48.37 58.10 -33.56
N LEU A 148 48.01 58.37 -34.82
CA LEU A 148 48.67 57.76 -35.98
C LEU A 148 50.09 58.27 -36.21
N TYR A 149 50.34 59.57 -36.02
CA TYR A 149 51.63 60.18 -36.35
C TYR A 149 52.80 59.61 -35.52
N PRO A 150 52.74 59.57 -34.17
CA PRO A 150 53.79 58.95 -33.36
C PRO A 150 54.01 57.48 -33.71
N LYS A 151 52.93 56.72 -33.94
CA LYS A 151 52.98 55.31 -34.30
C LYS A 151 53.69 55.06 -35.64
N ILE A 152 53.38 55.87 -36.66
CA ILE A 152 54.07 55.83 -37.96
C ILE A 152 55.54 56.21 -37.79
N LYS A 153 55.84 57.26 -37.03
CA LYS A 153 57.22 57.75 -36.81
C LYS A 153 58.06 56.74 -36.05
N GLU A 154 57.53 56.14 -34.99
CA GLU A 154 58.19 55.09 -34.22
C GLU A 154 58.45 53.86 -35.09
N ARG A 155 57.45 53.41 -35.86
CA ARG A 155 57.61 52.29 -36.80
C ARG A 155 58.67 52.57 -37.86
N LEU A 156 58.71 53.79 -38.41
CA LEU A 156 59.75 54.20 -39.36
C LEU A 156 61.14 54.21 -38.73
N ASN A 157 61.30 54.72 -37.52
CA ASN A 157 62.57 54.69 -36.81
C ASN A 157 63.06 53.26 -36.53
N LEU A 158 62.13 52.33 -36.32
CA LEU A 158 62.41 50.92 -36.07
C LEU A 158 62.88 50.19 -37.34
N ILE A 159 62.18 50.36 -38.46
CA ILE A 159 62.48 49.65 -39.73
C ILE A 159 63.54 50.34 -40.59
N ALA A 160 63.74 51.65 -40.41
CA ALA A 160 64.69 52.47 -41.16
C ALA A 160 65.38 53.49 -40.23
N PRO A 161 66.23 53.03 -39.28
CA PRO A 161 66.92 53.90 -38.35
C PRO A 161 67.87 54.86 -39.06
N GLN A 162 68.03 56.07 -38.52
CA GLN A 162 68.88 57.12 -39.10
C GLN A 162 70.37 56.72 -39.15
N SER A 163 70.82 55.85 -38.24
CA SER A 163 72.17 55.29 -38.20
C SER A 163 72.11 53.77 -38.01
N LEU A 164 72.14 53.02 -39.12
CA LEU A 164 72.08 51.56 -39.09
C LEU A 164 73.40 50.97 -38.55
N THR A 165 73.33 50.25 -37.43
CA THR A 165 74.46 49.52 -36.84
C THR A 165 74.22 48.00 -36.91
N PRO A 166 75.27 47.16 -36.85
CA PRO A 166 75.11 45.70 -36.77
C PRO A 166 74.20 45.25 -35.62
N GLN A 167 74.22 45.99 -34.50
CA GLN A 167 73.42 45.70 -33.32
C GLN A 167 71.91 45.78 -33.59
N HIS A 168 71.44 46.70 -34.43
CA HIS A 168 70.02 46.80 -34.81
C HIS A 168 69.55 45.52 -35.51
N LEU A 169 70.39 44.96 -36.38
CA LEU A 169 70.07 43.73 -37.10
C LEU A 169 70.06 42.52 -36.17
N THR A 170 71.03 42.41 -35.25
CA THR A 170 71.05 41.36 -34.23
C THR A 170 69.82 41.40 -33.33
N THR A 171 69.41 42.59 -32.89
CA THR A 171 68.18 42.76 -32.09
C THR A 171 66.93 42.35 -32.87
N ALA A 172 66.80 42.76 -34.13
CA ALA A 172 65.66 42.35 -34.96
C ALA A 172 65.63 40.84 -35.22
N GLN A 173 66.80 40.22 -35.39
CA GLN A 173 66.94 38.76 -35.54
C GLN A 173 66.49 38.01 -34.27
N GLU A 174 66.92 38.49 -33.10
CA GLU A 174 66.52 37.92 -31.80
C GLU A 174 65.03 38.09 -31.54
N GLN A 175 64.48 39.28 -31.78
CA GLN A 175 63.04 39.54 -31.63
C GLN A 175 62.21 38.70 -32.60
N PHE A 176 62.67 38.54 -33.84
CA PHE A 176 62.01 37.68 -34.81
C PHE A 176 62.00 36.22 -34.35
N LYS A 177 63.15 35.71 -33.89
CA LYS A 177 63.25 34.36 -33.33
C LYS A 177 62.26 34.16 -32.18
N ASN A 178 62.23 35.08 -31.21
CA ASN A 178 61.35 35.00 -30.05
C ASN A 178 59.87 35.06 -30.44
N SER A 179 59.51 35.95 -31.37
CA SER A 179 58.14 36.09 -31.87
C SER A 179 57.67 34.81 -32.58
N LEU A 180 58.54 34.24 -33.42
CA LEU A 180 58.26 32.99 -34.12
C LEU A 180 58.12 31.82 -33.13
N GLU A 181 58.99 31.75 -32.12
CA GLU A 181 58.91 30.73 -31.06
C GLU A 181 57.59 30.80 -30.28
N CYS A 182 57.21 32.00 -29.83
CA CYS A 182 55.95 32.22 -29.11
C CYS A 182 54.73 31.85 -29.97
N PHE A 183 54.77 32.20 -31.26
CA PHE A 183 53.74 31.81 -32.22
C PHE A 183 53.67 30.29 -32.38
N LEU A 184 54.81 29.61 -32.57
CA LEU A 184 54.85 28.16 -32.75
C LEU A 184 54.39 27.39 -31.49
N LEU A 185 54.70 27.90 -30.30
CA LEU A 185 54.20 27.34 -29.03
C LEU A 185 52.68 27.47 -28.93
N SER A 186 52.14 28.61 -29.35
CA SER A 186 50.70 28.84 -29.42
C SER A 186 50.05 27.96 -30.49
N PHE A 187 50.70 27.82 -31.64
CA PHE A 187 50.25 27.02 -32.78
C PHE A 187 50.12 25.55 -32.43
N CYS A 188 51.12 24.98 -31.75
CA CYS A 188 51.10 23.56 -31.40
C CYS A 188 50.19 23.21 -30.22
N SER A 189 49.74 24.20 -29.45
CA SER A 189 48.81 24.01 -28.33
C SER A 189 47.36 23.79 -28.77
N ILE A 190 47.02 24.12 -30.02
CA ILE A 190 45.68 23.96 -30.58
C ILE A 190 45.46 22.47 -30.90
N ASP A 191 44.46 21.86 -30.27
CA ASP A 191 44.11 20.47 -30.55
C ASP A 191 43.39 20.35 -31.90
N LEU A 192 44.03 19.61 -32.81
CA LEU A 192 43.58 19.40 -34.19
C LEU A 192 43.29 17.92 -34.51
N SER A 193 43.14 17.08 -33.48
CA SER A 193 42.98 15.63 -33.60
C SER A 193 41.67 15.20 -34.24
N ASP A 194 40.57 15.93 -34.02
CA ASP A 194 39.25 15.59 -34.57
C ASP A 194 39.00 16.21 -35.95
N ASN A 195 39.32 15.44 -37.00
CA ASN A 195 39.13 15.83 -38.39
C ASN A 195 37.67 16.03 -38.81
N ASN A 196 36.68 15.52 -38.06
CA ASN A 196 35.27 15.65 -38.42
C ASN A 196 34.60 16.87 -37.79
N CYS A 197 35.28 17.55 -36.87
CA CYS A 197 34.74 18.71 -36.19
C CYS A 197 34.87 19.99 -37.05
N ALA A 198 33.76 20.72 -37.22
CA ALA A 198 33.71 21.96 -37.99
C ALA A 198 34.67 23.04 -37.44
N HIS A 199 34.84 23.12 -36.12
CA HIS A 199 35.77 24.05 -35.48
C HIS A 199 37.24 23.68 -35.76
N THR A 200 37.58 22.39 -35.71
CA THR A 200 38.90 21.91 -36.09
C THR A 200 39.24 22.24 -37.54
N GLN A 201 38.28 22.06 -38.45
CA GLN A 201 38.44 22.42 -39.86
C GLN A 201 38.63 23.93 -40.05
N LEU A 202 37.89 24.76 -39.30
CA LEU A 202 38.07 26.21 -39.29
C LEU A 202 39.49 26.60 -38.83
N CYS A 203 39.98 26.04 -37.72
CA CYS A 203 41.35 26.28 -37.24
C CYS A 203 42.39 25.84 -38.28
N LYS A 204 42.26 24.63 -38.85
CA LYS A 204 43.16 24.13 -39.90
C LYS A 204 43.23 25.04 -41.12
N ASN A 205 42.08 25.54 -41.58
CA ASN A 205 42.01 26.42 -42.74
C ASN A 205 42.67 27.78 -42.48
N GLN A 206 42.38 28.42 -41.33
CA GLN A 206 42.96 29.72 -41.00
C GLN A 206 44.46 29.63 -40.73
N MET A 207 44.89 28.65 -39.93
CA MET A 207 46.29 28.39 -39.64
C MET A 207 47.05 28.00 -40.90
N GLY A 208 46.47 27.16 -41.76
CA GLY A 208 47.09 26.75 -43.03
C GLY A 208 47.28 27.90 -44.01
N ALA A 209 46.29 28.79 -44.12
CA ALA A 209 46.41 30.00 -44.94
C ALA A 209 47.53 30.92 -44.44
N PHE A 210 47.59 31.16 -43.13
CA PHE A 210 48.62 32.00 -42.52
C PHE A 210 50.01 31.35 -42.60
N SER A 211 50.14 30.05 -42.32
CA SER A 211 51.40 29.31 -42.48
C SER A 211 51.93 29.42 -43.91
N LYS A 212 51.06 29.31 -44.92
CA LYS A 212 51.45 29.45 -46.33
C LYS A 212 51.97 30.86 -46.64
N GLU A 213 51.33 31.91 -46.10
CA GLU A 213 51.79 33.29 -46.22
C GLU A 213 53.14 33.50 -45.53
N LEU A 214 53.25 33.06 -44.26
CA LEU A 214 54.46 33.13 -43.45
C LEU A 214 55.65 32.46 -44.15
N ILE A 215 55.48 31.24 -44.65
CA ILE A 215 56.54 30.52 -45.38
C ILE A 215 56.93 31.28 -46.67
N GLY A 216 55.95 31.85 -47.39
CA GLY A 216 56.23 32.68 -48.56
C GLY A 216 57.10 33.91 -48.25
N ASP A 217 56.84 34.57 -47.13
CA ASP A 217 57.65 35.70 -46.65
C ASP A 217 59.06 35.27 -46.19
N LEU A 218 59.19 34.10 -45.56
CA LEU A 218 60.50 33.56 -45.14
C LEU A 218 61.42 33.21 -46.32
N TYR A 219 60.87 32.89 -47.48
CA TYR A 219 61.64 32.61 -48.70
C TYR A 219 62.11 33.86 -49.46
N LYS A 220 61.75 35.06 -49.00
CA LYS A 220 62.21 36.30 -49.64
C LYS A 220 63.75 36.40 -49.60
N PRO A 221 64.42 36.72 -50.74
CA PRO A 221 65.88 36.85 -50.80
C PRO A 221 66.47 37.83 -49.78
N GLU A 222 65.70 38.86 -49.41
CA GLU A 222 66.07 39.90 -48.46
C GLU A 222 66.21 39.40 -47.02
N MET A 223 65.53 38.32 -46.64
CA MET A 223 65.51 37.76 -45.27
C MET A 223 66.83 37.11 -44.86
N CYS A 224 67.64 36.67 -45.83
CA CYS A 224 68.94 36.01 -45.62
C CYS A 224 68.86 34.83 -44.63
N LEU A 225 67.76 34.06 -44.67
CA LEU A 225 67.55 32.87 -43.85
C LEU A 225 68.13 31.62 -44.53
N ASN A 226 68.37 30.58 -43.74
CA ASN A 226 68.78 29.27 -44.27
C ASN A 226 67.59 28.59 -45.00
N PRO A 227 67.66 28.38 -46.33
CA PRO A 227 66.55 27.80 -47.10
C PRO A 227 66.17 26.39 -46.65
N ASP A 228 67.13 25.59 -46.17
CA ASP A 228 66.88 24.23 -45.69
C ASP A 228 66.13 24.25 -44.35
N SER A 229 66.43 25.21 -43.48
CA SER A 229 65.71 25.41 -42.21
C SER A 229 64.27 25.89 -42.46
N VAL A 230 64.06 26.81 -43.42
CA VAL A 230 62.71 27.24 -43.83
C VAL A 230 61.91 26.07 -44.39
N LYS A 231 62.53 25.21 -45.22
CA LYS A 231 61.89 24.00 -45.77
C LYS A 231 61.51 23.00 -44.68
N LYS A 232 62.36 22.82 -43.66
CA LYS A 232 62.05 21.97 -42.50
C LYS A 232 60.88 22.52 -41.69
N LEU A 233 60.85 23.83 -41.45
CA LEU A 233 59.75 24.49 -40.74
C LEU A 233 58.42 24.34 -41.49
N ASP A 234 58.42 24.58 -42.81
CA ASP A 234 57.25 24.39 -43.67
C ASP A 234 56.70 22.96 -43.61
N LEU A 235 57.58 21.95 -43.68
CA LEU A 235 57.18 20.55 -43.56
C LEU A 235 56.50 20.26 -42.21
N HIS A 236 57.05 20.75 -41.09
CA HIS A 236 56.50 20.53 -39.76
C HIS A 236 55.15 21.24 -39.55
N LEU A 237 55.01 22.47 -40.04
CA LEU A 237 53.73 23.20 -40.00
C LEU A 237 52.65 22.44 -40.76
N ARG A 238 52.97 21.93 -41.96
CA ARG A 238 52.01 21.15 -42.78
C ARG A 238 51.70 19.78 -42.17
N GLN A 239 52.66 19.13 -41.52
CA GLN A 239 52.45 17.88 -40.77
C GLN A 239 51.50 18.07 -39.58
N HIS A 240 51.68 19.14 -38.80
CA HIS A 240 50.83 19.45 -37.64
C HIS A 240 49.38 19.75 -38.05
N LEU A 241 49.18 20.43 -39.18
CA LEU A 241 47.85 20.73 -39.71
C LEU A 241 47.19 19.57 -40.49
N SER A 242 47.90 18.45 -40.70
CA SER A 242 47.49 17.34 -41.58
C SER A 242 47.27 17.74 -43.06
N LEU A 243 47.93 18.80 -43.54
CA LEU A 243 47.74 19.36 -44.89
C LEU A 243 48.65 18.76 -45.98
N LEU A 244 49.38 17.68 -45.68
CA LEU A 244 50.23 16.99 -46.66
C LEU A 244 49.39 16.29 -47.74
N SER A 245 49.71 16.55 -49.01
CA SER A 245 49.10 15.84 -50.14
C SER A 245 49.52 14.36 -50.17
N ILE A 246 48.69 13.50 -50.76
CA ILE A 246 48.96 12.06 -50.88
C ILE A 246 50.34 11.78 -51.51
N PRO A 247 50.75 12.44 -52.61
CA PRO A 247 52.09 12.26 -53.16
C PRO A 247 53.19 12.66 -52.16
N GLU A 248 53.06 13.80 -51.48
CA GLU A 248 54.06 14.26 -50.50
C GLU A 248 54.23 13.29 -49.33
N ARG A 249 53.13 12.69 -48.83
CA ARG A 249 53.17 11.65 -47.77
C ARG A 249 53.98 10.42 -48.21
N ILE A 250 53.85 10.01 -49.48
CA ILE A 250 54.54 8.86 -50.06
C ILE A 250 56.02 9.17 -50.31
N PHE A 251 56.35 10.34 -50.86
CA PHE A 251 57.72 10.71 -51.24
C PHE A 251 58.61 11.07 -50.04
N THR A 252 58.05 11.64 -48.96
CA THR A 252 58.82 12.10 -47.80
C THR A 252 58.81 11.10 -46.63
N GLY A 253 57.95 10.08 -46.65
CA GLY A 253 57.72 9.19 -45.51
C GLY A 253 57.06 9.87 -44.30
N ALA A 254 56.69 11.15 -44.43
CA ALA A 254 56.09 11.95 -43.38
C ALA A 254 54.68 11.46 -43.03
N ARG A 255 54.46 11.19 -41.73
CA ARG A 255 53.12 10.95 -41.18
C ARG A 255 52.56 12.24 -40.59
N GLU A 256 51.24 12.27 -40.39
CA GLU A 256 50.60 13.30 -39.57
C GLU A 256 51.23 13.24 -38.17
N GLN A 257 51.87 14.32 -37.78
CA GLN A 257 52.60 14.42 -36.52
C GLN A 257 52.43 15.83 -35.99
N SER A 258 51.94 15.94 -34.76
CA SER A 258 51.88 17.21 -34.07
C SER A 258 53.28 17.66 -33.71
N ILE A 259 53.62 18.92 -34.00
CA ILE A 259 54.80 19.58 -33.43
C ILE A 259 54.68 19.52 -31.91
N LYS A 260 55.75 19.08 -31.24
CA LYS A 260 55.84 19.15 -29.77
C LYS A 260 56.57 20.42 -29.35
N PRO A 261 56.27 20.99 -28.17
CA PRO A 261 57.00 22.16 -27.65
C PRO A 261 58.52 21.97 -27.65
N THR A 262 59.00 20.77 -27.34
CA THR A 262 60.42 20.40 -27.32
C THR A 262 61.09 20.41 -28.69
N GLU A 263 60.33 20.39 -29.78
CA GLU A 263 60.84 20.36 -31.16
C GLU A 263 60.99 21.78 -31.74
N ILE A 264 60.40 22.80 -31.10
CA ILE A 264 60.35 24.18 -31.62
C ILE A 264 61.73 24.84 -31.60
N GLU A 265 62.44 24.81 -30.46
CA GLU A 265 63.77 25.43 -30.36
C GLU A 265 64.76 24.85 -31.39
N PRO A 266 64.85 23.51 -31.59
CA PRO A 266 65.62 22.92 -32.70
C PRO A 266 65.20 23.39 -34.10
N LEU A 267 63.89 23.58 -34.34
CA LEU A 267 63.37 24.02 -35.64
C LEU A 267 63.77 25.46 -36.00
N ILE A 268 63.91 26.33 -35.00
CA ILE A 268 64.20 27.76 -35.20
C ILE A 268 65.69 28.10 -35.02
N LYS A 269 66.49 27.25 -34.37
CA LYS A 269 67.91 27.53 -34.04
C LYS A 269 68.75 27.87 -35.26
N ASP A 270 68.55 27.14 -36.36
CA ASP A 270 69.35 27.25 -37.59
C ASP A 270 68.69 28.14 -38.66
N LEU A 271 67.64 28.91 -38.31
CA LEU A 271 66.89 29.72 -39.28
C LEU A 271 67.69 30.94 -39.74
N ILE A 272 68.38 31.60 -38.80
CA ILE A 272 69.20 32.80 -39.06
C ILE A 272 70.58 32.35 -39.53
N ALA A 273 70.93 32.64 -40.79
CA ALA A 273 72.24 32.30 -41.33
C ALA A 273 73.36 33.11 -40.63
N ALA A 274 74.55 32.51 -40.49
CA ALA A 274 75.73 33.22 -39.99
C ALA A 274 75.97 34.51 -40.80
N GLN A 275 76.12 35.65 -40.11
CA GLN A 275 76.29 36.93 -40.79
C GLN A 275 77.54 36.91 -41.69
N PRO A 276 77.49 37.52 -42.90
CA PRO A 276 78.66 37.63 -43.75
C PRO A 276 79.76 38.44 -43.07
N ALA A 277 81.03 38.09 -43.33
CA ALA A 277 82.20 38.74 -42.71
C ALA A 277 82.32 40.26 -42.96
N HIS A 278 81.54 40.81 -43.91
CA HIS A 278 81.48 42.24 -44.21
C HIS A 278 80.04 42.77 -44.13
N PHE A 279 79.85 43.83 -43.34
CA PHE A 279 78.56 44.50 -43.18
C PHE A 279 78.21 45.34 -44.41
N ASN A 280 77.09 45.00 -45.08
CA ASN A 280 76.54 45.79 -46.17
C ASN A 280 75.28 46.52 -45.68
N ALA A 281 75.38 47.85 -45.51
CA ALA A 281 74.30 48.68 -44.96
C ALA A 281 73.00 48.61 -45.78
N ILE A 282 73.07 48.51 -47.11
CA ILE A 282 71.87 48.46 -47.98
C ILE A 282 71.15 47.12 -47.80
N LYS A 283 71.90 46.02 -47.77
CA LYS A 283 71.35 44.67 -47.58
C LYS A 283 70.80 44.50 -46.16
N ALA A 284 71.52 45.00 -45.16
CA ALA A 284 71.10 44.99 -43.76
C ALA A 284 69.85 45.82 -43.51
N ALA A 285 69.68 46.99 -44.16
CA ALA A 285 68.48 47.80 -44.04
C ALA A 285 67.23 47.08 -44.60
N ARG A 286 67.35 46.38 -45.73
CA ARG A 286 66.26 45.57 -46.31
C ARG A 286 65.90 44.39 -45.41
N GLN A 287 66.91 43.70 -44.89
CA GLN A 287 66.70 42.58 -43.97
C GLN A 287 66.03 43.03 -42.67
N LEU A 288 66.46 44.16 -42.11
CA LEU A 288 65.85 44.76 -40.91
C LEU A 288 64.35 45.04 -41.13
N ALA A 289 64.01 45.69 -42.24
CA ALA A 289 62.63 46.03 -42.57
C ALA A 289 61.75 44.79 -42.76
N GLU A 290 62.23 43.76 -43.47
CA GLU A 290 61.47 42.52 -43.67
C GLU A 290 61.31 41.71 -42.37
N LEU A 291 62.32 41.67 -41.49
CA LEU A 291 62.21 41.02 -40.18
C LEU A 291 61.12 41.66 -39.33
N TYR A 292 61.14 42.99 -39.18
CA TYR A 292 60.11 43.70 -38.43
C TYR A 292 58.73 43.62 -39.06
N ASN A 293 58.64 43.61 -40.39
CA ASN A 293 57.40 43.39 -41.12
C ASN A 293 56.80 42.02 -40.77
N LEU A 294 57.63 40.97 -40.75
CA LEU A 294 57.18 39.62 -40.42
C LEU A 294 56.83 39.47 -38.93
N ILE A 295 57.58 40.10 -38.02
CA ILE A 295 57.23 40.18 -36.60
C ILE A 295 55.83 40.77 -36.44
N ALA A 296 55.55 41.90 -37.09
CA ALA A 296 54.24 42.54 -37.01
C ALA A 296 53.10 41.67 -37.57
N LYS A 297 53.36 40.88 -38.62
CA LYS A 297 52.39 39.89 -39.13
C LYS A 297 52.12 38.77 -38.14
N ILE A 298 53.17 38.24 -37.51
CA ILE A 298 53.06 37.16 -36.51
C ILE A 298 52.28 37.66 -35.29
N GLU A 299 52.63 38.83 -34.76
CA GLU A 299 51.98 39.42 -33.59
C GLU A 299 50.52 39.82 -33.84
N ALA A 300 50.18 40.22 -35.08
CA ALA A 300 48.81 40.58 -35.44
C ALA A 300 47.90 39.38 -35.73
N TYR A 301 48.45 38.18 -35.90
CA TYR A 301 47.66 36.99 -36.20
C TYR A 301 46.88 36.54 -34.95
N PRO A 302 45.55 36.32 -35.04
CA PRO A 302 44.68 36.08 -33.87
C PRO A 302 44.77 34.64 -33.34
N ILE A 303 45.97 34.12 -33.07
CA ILE A 303 46.19 32.74 -32.64
C ILE A 303 45.49 32.40 -31.32
N HIS A 304 45.41 33.36 -30.40
CA HIS A 304 44.73 33.16 -29.11
C HIS A 304 43.22 32.90 -29.27
N GLN A 305 42.57 33.53 -30.25
CA GLN A 305 41.14 33.27 -30.54
C GLN A 305 40.93 31.83 -31.02
N LEU A 306 41.87 31.29 -31.80
CA LEU A 306 41.82 29.90 -32.25
C LEU A 306 42.06 28.90 -31.12
N ILE A 307 42.96 29.22 -30.19
CA ILE A 307 43.17 28.44 -28.96
C ILE A 307 41.86 28.39 -28.16
N GLU A 308 41.22 29.54 -27.95
CA GLU A 308 39.96 29.66 -27.22
C GLU A 308 38.82 28.86 -27.88
N ILE A 309 38.69 28.92 -29.21
CA ILE A 309 37.72 28.11 -29.97
C ILE A 309 37.95 26.61 -29.73
N SER A 310 39.19 26.13 -29.82
CA SER A 310 39.50 24.71 -29.64
C SER A 310 39.30 24.21 -28.19
N THR A 311 39.65 25.02 -27.21
CA THR A 311 39.44 24.71 -25.79
C THR A 311 37.96 24.71 -25.42
N LEU A 312 37.17 25.67 -25.90
CA LEU A 312 35.72 25.66 -25.68
C LEU A 312 35.04 24.47 -26.39
N ALA A 313 35.41 24.18 -27.64
CA ALA A 313 34.82 23.06 -28.38
C ALA A 313 35.11 21.69 -27.74
N SER A 314 36.31 21.51 -27.15
CA SER A 314 36.63 20.28 -26.40
C SER A 314 35.88 20.22 -25.07
N SER A 315 35.75 21.34 -24.36
CA SER A 315 34.95 21.46 -23.13
C SER A 315 33.48 21.07 -23.37
N GLN A 316 32.86 21.58 -24.43
CA GLN A 316 31.47 21.26 -24.76
C GLN A 316 31.24 19.77 -25.03
N LYS A 317 32.14 19.12 -25.77
CA LYS A 317 32.03 17.67 -26.01
C LYS A 317 32.12 16.86 -24.72
N ALA A 318 32.96 17.29 -23.78
CA ALA A 318 33.07 16.64 -22.48
C ALA A 318 31.78 16.85 -21.66
N GLN A 319 31.27 18.08 -21.63
CA GLN A 319 30.03 18.42 -20.92
C GLN A 319 28.81 17.72 -21.51
N ASP A 320 28.66 17.63 -22.84
CA ASP A 320 27.56 16.90 -23.49
C ASP A 320 27.56 15.41 -23.12
N ARG A 321 28.75 14.78 -23.09
CA ARG A 321 28.86 13.38 -22.66
C ARG A 321 28.43 13.22 -21.20
N GLU A 322 28.87 14.14 -20.34
CA GLU A 322 28.50 14.12 -18.91
C GLU A 322 26.99 14.35 -18.70
N ILE A 323 26.40 15.30 -19.42
CA ILE A 323 24.96 15.58 -19.38
C ILE A 323 24.15 14.34 -19.73
N ASN A 324 24.47 13.70 -20.87
CA ASN A 324 23.75 12.52 -21.32
C ASN A 324 23.90 11.35 -20.34
N GLN A 325 25.12 11.11 -19.82
CA GLN A 325 25.35 10.07 -18.82
C GLN A 325 24.55 10.31 -17.53
N ARG A 326 24.59 11.53 -16.99
CA ARG A 326 23.85 11.88 -15.75
C ARG A 326 22.34 11.79 -15.95
N TYR A 327 21.83 12.29 -17.07
CA TYR A 327 20.41 12.20 -17.41
C TYR A 327 19.93 10.74 -17.46
N GLU A 328 20.62 9.87 -18.20
CA GLU A 328 20.26 8.45 -18.29
C GLU A 328 20.32 7.74 -16.93
N MET A 329 21.30 8.07 -16.09
CA MET A 329 21.40 7.52 -14.74
C MET A 329 20.20 7.91 -13.87
N LEU A 330 19.81 9.20 -13.87
CA LEU A 330 18.66 9.69 -13.11
C LEU A 330 17.34 9.10 -13.62
N GLU A 331 17.17 9.02 -14.94
CA GLU A 331 15.98 8.44 -15.56
C GLU A 331 15.79 6.98 -15.17
N ARG A 332 16.86 6.16 -15.25
CA ARG A 332 16.84 4.76 -14.83
C ARG A 332 16.52 4.65 -13.33
N ALA A 333 17.23 5.39 -12.49
CA ALA A 333 17.05 5.31 -11.04
C ALA A 333 15.62 5.70 -10.62
N LEU A 334 15.04 6.77 -11.18
CA LEU A 334 13.65 7.15 -10.90
C LEU A 334 12.67 6.08 -11.36
N ASN A 335 12.91 5.45 -12.52
CA ASN A 335 12.04 4.41 -13.04
C ASN A 335 12.11 3.14 -12.18
N ASP A 336 13.29 2.74 -11.74
CA ASP A 336 13.49 1.56 -10.88
C ASP A 336 12.78 1.73 -9.53
N ILE A 337 12.96 2.88 -8.88
CA ILE A 337 12.32 3.22 -7.61
C ILE A 337 10.79 3.28 -7.78
N TYR A 338 10.29 3.89 -8.87
CA TYR A 338 8.88 3.95 -9.18
C TYR A 338 8.26 2.55 -9.35
N VAL A 339 8.91 1.68 -10.14
CA VAL A 339 8.43 0.32 -10.40
C VAL A 339 8.43 -0.51 -9.11
N ALA A 340 9.49 -0.42 -8.30
CA ALA A 340 9.59 -1.14 -7.04
C ALA A 340 8.48 -0.75 -6.06
N LEU A 341 8.28 0.56 -5.83
CA LEU A 341 7.24 1.05 -4.93
C LEU A 341 5.83 0.73 -5.45
N ASN A 342 5.59 0.89 -6.76
CA ASN A 342 4.31 0.58 -7.37
C ASN A 342 3.96 -0.92 -7.28
N ARG A 343 4.96 -1.80 -7.43
CA ARG A 343 4.78 -3.25 -7.25
C ARG A 343 4.27 -3.57 -5.85
N GLU A 344 4.87 -3.01 -4.81
CA GLU A 344 4.42 -3.25 -3.43
C GLU A 344 3.04 -2.63 -3.17
N LEU A 345 2.79 -1.41 -3.66
CA LEU A 345 1.48 -0.76 -3.56
C LEU A 345 0.36 -1.53 -4.29
N SER A 346 0.69 -2.28 -5.35
CA SER A 346 -0.28 -3.10 -6.08
C SER A 346 -0.89 -4.20 -5.21
N LEU A 347 -0.16 -4.69 -4.20
CA LEU A 347 -0.64 -5.69 -3.24
C LEU A 347 -1.76 -5.15 -2.33
N PHE A 348 -1.92 -3.82 -2.26
CA PHE A 348 -2.94 -3.13 -1.47
C PHE A 348 -4.08 -2.56 -2.32
N THR A 349 -4.17 -2.95 -3.60
CA THR A 349 -5.28 -2.53 -4.47
C THR A 349 -6.62 -3.08 -3.96
N GLY A 350 -7.66 -2.24 -3.96
CA GLY A 350 -9.00 -2.60 -3.48
C GLY A 350 -9.13 -2.79 -1.96
N TYR A 351 -8.03 -2.85 -1.21
CA TYR A 351 -8.04 -3.15 0.22
C TYR A 351 -8.84 -2.10 1.00
N THR A 352 -9.84 -2.57 1.74
CA THR A 352 -10.95 -1.76 2.28
C THR A 352 -10.56 -0.85 3.44
N HIS A 353 -9.39 -1.06 4.06
CA HIS A 353 -8.76 -0.09 4.96
C HIS A 353 -8.20 1.11 4.18
N ARG A 354 -9.11 1.91 3.60
CA ARG A 354 -8.85 3.18 2.91
C ARG A 354 -8.17 4.25 3.80
N THR A 355 -7.93 3.94 5.07
CA THR A 355 -7.33 4.82 6.08
C THR A 355 -5.93 4.42 6.53
N ASN A 356 -5.31 3.39 5.94
CA ASN A 356 -3.95 3.04 6.33
C ASN A 356 -2.97 4.16 5.91
N SER A 357 -2.45 4.88 6.90
CA SER A 357 -1.52 5.99 6.73
C SER A 357 -0.25 5.57 5.97
N ARG A 358 0.23 4.34 6.16
CA ARG A 358 1.42 3.79 5.49
C ARG A 358 1.22 3.72 3.98
N VAL A 359 0.12 3.13 3.53
CA VAL A 359 -0.23 3.02 2.09
C VAL A 359 -0.49 4.40 1.49
N LYS A 360 -1.14 5.32 2.23
CA LYS A 360 -1.38 6.69 1.77
C LYS A 360 -0.08 7.48 1.59
N ASN A 361 0.84 7.38 2.54
CA ASN A 361 2.15 8.04 2.48
C ASN A 361 2.95 7.49 1.30
N ALA A 362 3.02 6.17 1.14
CA ALA A 362 3.69 5.53 0.00
C ALA A 362 3.08 5.94 -1.36
N ARG A 363 1.75 6.09 -1.48
CA ARG A 363 1.12 6.63 -2.71
C ARG A 363 1.47 8.09 -2.97
N THR A 364 1.59 8.89 -1.91
CA THR A 364 2.01 10.29 -2.01
C THR A 364 3.45 10.38 -2.50
N LEU A 365 4.33 9.52 -1.96
CA LEU A 365 5.72 9.40 -2.40
C LEU A 365 5.82 8.90 -3.85
N LEU A 366 5.02 7.91 -4.25
CA LEU A 366 4.94 7.46 -5.64
C LEU A 366 4.58 8.61 -6.61
N HIS A 367 3.61 9.44 -6.23
CA HIS A 367 3.24 10.62 -7.01
C HIS A 367 4.37 11.67 -7.07
N GLN A 368 5.11 11.88 -5.97
CA GLN A 368 6.28 12.76 -5.98
C GLN A 368 7.38 12.24 -6.92
N ILE A 369 7.63 10.93 -6.97
CA ILE A 369 8.59 10.33 -7.91
C ILE A 369 8.13 10.56 -9.35
N GLU A 370 6.83 10.42 -9.62
CA GLU A 370 6.25 10.67 -10.94
C GLU A 370 6.39 12.15 -11.36
N LEU A 371 6.18 13.08 -10.42
CA LEU A 371 6.45 14.50 -10.63
C LEU A 371 7.94 14.75 -10.95
N ASN A 372 8.86 14.12 -10.23
CA ASN A 372 10.30 14.26 -10.48
C ASN A 372 10.70 13.69 -11.86
N ARG A 373 10.11 12.58 -12.29
CA ARG A 373 10.31 12.04 -13.66
C ARG A 373 9.86 13.03 -14.73
N ASN A 374 8.69 13.64 -14.54
CA ASN A 374 8.17 14.64 -15.46
C ASN A 374 9.06 15.88 -15.47
N GLN A 375 9.53 16.34 -14.30
CA GLN A 375 10.47 17.46 -14.20
C GLN A 375 11.79 17.19 -14.92
N LEU A 376 12.37 16.00 -14.77
CA LEU A 376 13.61 15.61 -15.47
C LEU A 376 13.43 15.67 -17.00
N SER A 377 12.29 15.17 -17.51
CA SER A 377 11.96 15.21 -18.94
C SER A 377 11.77 16.64 -19.47
N VAL A 378 11.07 17.49 -18.69
CA VAL A 378 10.87 18.91 -19.02
C VAL A 378 12.20 19.65 -19.07
N LEU A 379 13.05 19.48 -18.05
CA LEU A 379 14.38 20.09 -17.98
C LEU A 379 15.25 19.73 -19.18
N MET A 380 15.28 18.47 -19.59
CA MET A 380 16.04 18.04 -20.78
C MET A 380 15.47 18.62 -22.08
N THR A 381 14.15 18.78 -22.16
CA THR A 381 13.49 19.39 -23.32
C THR A 381 13.80 20.89 -23.41
N GLU A 382 13.75 21.60 -22.29
CA GLU A 382 14.12 23.01 -22.19
C GLU A 382 15.60 23.22 -22.55
N PHE A 383 16.50 22.40 -22.01
CA PHE A 383 17.92 22.44 -22.35
C PHE A 383 18.16 22.26 -23.85
N LYS A 384 17.54 21.27 -24.51
CA LYS A 384 17.65 21.07 -25.96
C LYS A 384 17.20 22.31 -26.74
N LYS A 385 16.09 22.93 -26.32
CA LYS A 385 15.59 24.16 -26.94
C LYS A 385 16.56 25.33 -26.76
N GLU A 386 17.20 25.46 -25.60
CA GLU A 386 18.24 26.47 -25.37
C GLU A 386 19.49 26.22 -26.24
N VAL A 387 19.89 24.97 -26.42
CA VAL A 387 20.98 24.59 -27.34
C VAL A 387 20.66 24.98 -28.78
N GLU A 388 19.43 24.73 -29.25
CA GLU A 388 18.95 25.13 -30.58
C GLU A 388 18.99 26.66 -30.76
N GLN A 389 18.62 27.42 -29.73
CA GLN A 389 18.68 28.89 -29.78
C GLN A 389 20.12 29.41 -29.93
N CYS A 390 21.10 28.76 -29.31
CA CYS A 390 22.51 29.10 -29.44
C CYS A 390 23.03 28.90 -30.88
N GLU A 391 22.37 28.11 -31.73
CA GLU A 391 22.75 27.94 -33.13
C GLU A 391 22.53 29.19 -33.99
N SER A 392 21.67 30.11 -33.53
CA SER A 392 21.37 31.37 -34.23
C SER A 392 22.46 32.44 -34.11
N LEU A 393 23.47 32.23 -33.26
CA LEU A 393 24.55 33.18 -33.01
C LEU A 393 25.55 33.23 -34.18
N HIS A 394 25.96 34.45 -34.57
CA HIS A 394 26.74 34.70 -35.80
C HIS A 394 28.23 34.35 -35.71
N THR A 395 28.84 34.36 -34.52
CA THR A 395 30.27 34.05 -34.38
C THR A 395 30.49 32.71 -33.68
N PRO A 396 31.42 31.86 -34.15
CA PRO A 396 31.73 30.58 -33.53
C PRO A 396 32.13 30.70 -32.06
N LEU A 397 32.86 31.74 -31.68
CA LEU A 397 33.32 31.96 -30.31
C LEU A 397 32.14 32.30 -29.37
N GLN A 398 31.25 33.23 -29.76
CA GLN A 398 30.07 33.56 -28.95
C GLN A 398 29.13 32.37 -28.81
N ARG A 399 28.95 31.58 -29.88
CA ARG A 399 28.17 30.35 -29.83
C ARG A 399 28.77 29.36 -28.83
N LEU A 400 30.09 29.17 -28.87
CA LEU A 400 30.78 28.25 -28.00
C LEU A 400 30.69 28.67 -26.52
N ASP A 401 30.96 29.94 -26.23
CA ASP A 401 30.93 30.48 -24.85
C ASP A 401 29.53 30.40 -24.21
N HIS A 402 28.50 30.81 -24.95
CA HIS A 402 27.11 30.71 -24.49
C HIS A 402 26.70 29.25 -24.21
N LEU A 403 27.03 28.33 -25.10
CA LEU A 403 26.59 26.95 -25.00
C LEU A 403 27.34 26.22 -23.86
N THR A 404 28.63 26.51 -23.63
CA THR A 404 29.37 26.03 -22.45
C THR A 404 28.74 26.52 -21.15
N SER A 405 28.36 27.80 -21.08
CA SER A 405 27.68 28.36 -19.90
C SER A 405 26.32 27.70 -19.64
N LYS A 406 25.55 27.43 -20.70
CA LYS A 406 24.25 26.74 -20.60
C LYS A 406 24.41 25.28 -20.15
N GLN A 407 25.37 24.55 -20.71
CA GLN A 407 25.70 23.19 -20.30
C GLN A 407 26.10 23.10 -18.84
N GLN A 408 26.92 24.04 -18.36
CA GLN A 408 27.37 24.07 -16.96
C GLN A 408 26.21 24.33 -15.99
N ASN A 409 25.31 25.25 -16.32
CA ASN A 409 24.09 25.48 -15.54
C ASN A 409 23.19 24.23 -15.52
N PHE A 410 23.03 23.55 -16.65
CA PHE A 410 22.23 22.33 -16.74
C PHE A 410 22.85 21.17 -15.94
N LEU A 411 24.17 20.99 -16.00
CA LEU A 411 24.89 20.02 -15.17
C LEU A 411 24.68 20.26 -13.68
N GLN A 412 24.63 21.52 -13.25
CA GLN A 412 24.34 21.86 -11.86
C GLN A 412 22.90 21.49 -11.48
N GLN A 413 21.92 21.76 -12.34
CA GLN A 413 20.52 21.33 -12.12
C GLN A 413 20.38 19.81 -12.01
N LEU A 414 21.05 19.05 -12.89
CA LEU A 414 21.08 17.59 -12.81
C LEU A 414 21.73 17.11 -11.50
N LYS A 415 22.77 17.79 -11.03
CA LYS A 415 23.44 17.46 -9.76
C LYS A 415 22.54 17.72 -8.54
N ASP A 416 21.81 18.83 -8.55
CA ASP A 416 20.87 19.17 -7.47
C ASP A 416 19.72 18.14 -7.42
N MET A 417 19.19 17.73 -8.59
CA MET A 417 18.18 16.69 -8.70
C MET A 417 18.72 15.31 -8.25
N GLN A 418 19.98 15.00 -8.59
CA GLN A 418 20.65 13.78 -8.12
C GLN A 418 20.73 13.73 -6.59
N GLN A 419 21.04 14.85 -5.95
CA GLN A 419 21.14 14.91 -4.49
C GLN A 419 19.77 14.71 -3.82
N GLN A 420 18.71 15.32 -4.37
CA GLN A 420 17.33 15.09 -3.92
C GLN A 420 16.90 13.63 -4.10
N MET A 421 17.29 13.01 -5.22
CA MET A 421 17.00 11.61 -5.52
C MET A 421 17.61 10.63 -4.54
N VAL A 422 18.83 10.88 -4.05
CA VAL A 422 19.48 9.99 -3.08
C VAL A 422 18.64 9.90 -1.80
N THR A 423 18.22 11.05 -1.26
CA THR A 423 17.36 11.10 -0.08
C THR A 423 16.01 10.45 -0.34
N GLN A 424 15.40 10.72 -1.50
CA GLN A 424 14.12 10.13 -1.88
C GLN A 424 14.22 8.60 -2.05
N SER A 425 15.32 8.09 -2.59
CA SER A 425 15.56 6.65 -2.76
C SER A 425 15.62 5.93 -1.42
N GLU A 426 16.28 6.52 -0.41
CA GLU A 426 16.33 5.97 0.94
C GLU A 426 14.93 5.94 1.59
N GLU A 427 14.15 7.02 1.44
CA GLU A 427 12.77 7.09 1.93
C GLU A 427 11.87 6.04 1.27
N VAL A 428 12.00 5.84 -0.05
CA VAL A 428 11.24 4.81 -0.77
C VAL A 428 11.58 3.41 -0.28
N GLN A 429 12.86 3.12 -0.09
CA GLN A 429 13.30 1.82 0.40
C GLN A 429 12.71 1.51 1.80
N GLN A 430 12.71 2.50 2.70
CA GLN A 430 12.07 2.37 4.01
C GLN A 430 10.56 2.12 3.89
N HIS A 431 9.87 2.83 2.99
CA HIS A 431 8.44 2.59 2.75
C HIS A 431 8.15 1.22 2.14
N ILE A 432 9.00 0.72 1.24
CA ILE A 432 8.90 -0.65 0.71
C ILE A 432 8.97 -1.66 1.86
N GLU A 433 9.94 -1.53 2.77
CA GLU A 433 10.09 -2.44 3.91
C GLU A 433 8.87 -2.41 4.84
N ILE A 434 8.36 -1.22 5.16
CA ILE A 434 7.14 -1.04 5.97
C ILE A 434 5.92 -1.66 5.29
N LEU A 435 5.77 -1.51 3.97
CA LEU A 435 4.69 -2.11 3.21
C LEU A 435 4.80 -3.64 3.19
N GLN A 436 5.99 -4.18 3.02
CA GLN A 436 6.24 -5.62 3.04
C GLN A 436 5.95 -6.25 4.40
N GLU A 437 6.38 -5.60 5.49
CA GLU A 437 6.05 -6.02 6.86
C GLU A 437 4.54 -6.00 7.05
N HIS A 438 3.88 -4.89 6.73
CA HIS A 438 2.44 -4.76 6.90
C HIS A 438 1.65 -5.78 6.07
N TYR A 439 2.10 -6.07 4.85
CA TYR A 439 1.51 -7.12 4.00
C TYR A 439 1.65 -8.49 4.65
N ARG A 440 2.83 -8.81 5.21
CA ARG A 440 3.06 -10.09 5.91
C ARG A 440 2.16 -10.23 7.13
N ASP A 441 1.99 -9.18 7.92
CA ASP A 441 1.13 -9.18 9.11
C ASP A 441 -0.33 -9.45 8.72
N CYS A 442 -0.88 -8.68 7.78
CA CYS A 442 -2.27 -8.86 7.34
C CYS A 442 -2.50 -10.25 6.74
N ARG A 443 -1.53 -10.77 6.00
CA ARG A 443 -1.57 -12.11 5.41
C ARG A 443 -1.52 -13.19 6.48
N PHE A 444 -0.69 -13.01 7.51
CA PHE A 444 -0.64 -13.90 8.66
C PHE A 444 -1.97 -13.91 9.40
N ASP A 445 -2.56 -12.74 9.67
CA ASP A 445 -3.85 -12.62 10.36
C ASP A 445 -4.98 -13.32 9.58
N LEU A 446 -5.06 -13.10 8.27
CA LEU A 446 -6.08 -13.75 7.42
C LEU A 446 -5.90 -15.27 7.38
N SER A 447 -4.65 -15.73 7.27
CA SER A 447 -4.31 -17.16 7.32
C SER A 447 -4.69 -17.78 8.66
N HIS A 448 -4.34 -17.11 9.76
CA HIS A 448 -4.67 -17.54 11.12
C HIS A 448 -6.19 -17.59 11.36
N GLN A 449 -6.93 -16.59 10.88
CA GLN A 449 -8.40 -16.58 10.96
C GLN A 449 -9.00 -17.78 10.21
N LEU A 450 -8.56 -18.05 8.98
CA LEU A 450 -9.04 -19.21 8.21
C LEU A 450 -8.67 -20.53 8.89
N GLN A 451 -7.44 -20.67 9.36
CA GLN A 451 -6.97 -21.86 10.07
C GLN A 451 -7.77 -22.10 11.34
N THR A 452 -8.03 -21.05 12.13
CA THR A 452 -8.86 -21.13 13.34
C THR A 452 -10.27 -21.60 13.00
N ALA A 453 -10.90 -21.03 11.98
CA ALA A 453 -12.23 -21.42 11.53
C ALA A 453 -12.27 -22.89 11.05
N ILE A 454 -11.25 -23.34 10.30
CA ILE A 454 -11.09 -24.73 9.87
C ILE A 454 -10.99 -25.66 11.08
N THR A 455 -10.12 -25.34 12.04
CA THR A 455 -9.93 -26.16 13.25
C THR A 455 -11.20 -26.24 14.09
N GLN A 456 -11.88 -25.11 14.30
CA GLN A 456 -13.14 -25.08 15.07
C GLN A 456 -14.25 -25.88 14.39
N THR A 457 -14.41 -25.75 13.07
CA THR A 457 -15.40 -26.52 12.30
C THR A 457 -15.08 -28.01 12.33
N ARG A 458 -13.80 -28.37 12.18
CA ARG A 458 -13.33 -29.75 12.29
C ARG A 458 -13.66 -30.34 13.66
N LEU A 459 -13.35 -29.62 14.75
CA LEU A 459 -13.65 -30.07 16.11
C LEU A 459 -15.15 -30.24 16.37
N ALA A 460 -16.00 -29.38 15.78
CA ALA A 460 -17.44 -29.51 15.88
C ALA A 460 -17.95 -30.80 15.21
N LEU A 461 -17.39 -31.19 14.06
CA LEU A 461 -17.87 -32.33 13.26
C LEU A 461 -17.22 -33.67 13.62
N GLN A 462 -15.93 -33.69 13.98
CA GLN A 462 -15.13 -34.93 14.08
C GLN A 462 -15.42 -35.77 15.34
N ASN A 463 -16.18 -35.23 16.29
CA ASN A 463 -16.36 -35.81 17.62
C ASN A 463 -17.64 -36.63 17.80
N GLN A 464 -18.38 -36.95 16.72
CA GLN A 464 -19.42 -37.99 16.71
C GLN A 464 -19.44 -38.76 15.38
N THR A 465 -19.63 -40.08 15.46
CA THR A 465 -19.78 -41.06 14.35
C THR A 465 -19.22 -40.57 13.01
N PRO A 466 -17.90 -40.74 12.78
CA PRO A 466 -17.19 -40.22 11.61
C PRO A 466 -17.88 -40.52 10.27
N SER A 467 -18.58 -41.66 10.18
CA SER A 467 -19.27 -42.14 8.98
C SER A 467 -20.46 -41.29 8.49
N LEU A 468 -21.01 -40.39 9.31
CA LEU A 468 -22.13 -39.52 8.92
C LEU A 468 -21.69 -38.20 8.25
N HIS A 469 -20.42 -37.79 8.44
CA HIS A 469 -19.91 -36.49 7.99
C HIS A 469 -18.59 -36.57 7.23
N GLU A 470 -18.27 -37.73 6.63
CA GLU A 470 -17.04 -37.93 5.84
C GLU A 470 -16.93 -36.95 4.67
N GLU A 471 -18.05 -36.63 4.01
CA GLU A 471 -18.07 -35.68 2.89
C GLU A 471 -17.79 -34.24 3.34
N GLU A 472 -18.36 -33.80 4.46
CA GLU A 472 -18.12 -32.46 5.01
C GLU A 472 -16.71 -32.32 5.58
N ILE A 473 -16.18 -33.36 6.23
CA ILE A 473 -14.79 -33.39 6.69
C ILE A 473 -13.83 -33.33 5.50
N ALA A 474 -14.11 -34.09 4.42
CA ALA A 474 -13.32 -34.02 3.19
C ALA A 474 -13.36 -32.62 2.54
N GLN A 475 -14.52 -31.94 2.56
CA GLN A 475 -14.63 -30.56 2.09
C GLN A 475 -13.79 -29.57 2.92
N ILE A 476 -13.70 -29.76 4.24
CA ILE A 476 -12.84 -28.97 5.12
C ILE A 476 -11.35 -29.26 4.84
N GLU A 477 -10.99 -30.52 4.63
CA GLU A 477 -9.60 -30.90 4.31
C GLU A 477 -9.14 -30.34 2.96
N GLN A 478 -10.04 -30.17 1.99
CA GLN A 478 -9.74 -29.48 0.73
C GLN A 478 -9.41 -27.98 0.91
N LEU A 479 -9.75 -27.38 2.05
CA LEU A 479 -9.41 -25.98 2.38
C LEU A 479 -8.05 -25.83 3.07
N LEU A 480 -7.43 -26.92 3.55
CA LEU A 480 -6.10 -26.88 4.17
C LEU A 480 -4.98 -26.49 3.18
N PRO A 481 -4.92 -27.02 1.94
CA PRO A 481 -3.95 -26.59 0.93
C PRO A 481 -4.06 -25.10 0.60
N TRP A 482 -5.24 -24.51 0.79
CA TRP A 482 -5.49 -23.09 0.57
C TRP A 482 -4.74 -22.19 1.55
N ILE A 483 -4.40 -22.69 2.75
CA ILE A 483 -3.49 -21.99 3.68
C ILE A 483 -2.10 -21.86 3.05
N ASN A 484 -1.68 -22.84 2.25
CA ASN A 484 -0.40 -22.78 1.53
C ASN A 484 -0.44 -21.78 0.36
N ASP A 485 -1.62 -21.50 -0.22
CA ASP A 485 -1.77 -20.47 -1.26
C ASP A 485 -1.52 -19.05 -0.72
N PHE A 486 -1.59 -18.82 0.60
CA PHE A 486 -1.14 -17.57 1.21
C PHE A 486 0.37 -17.37 1.07
N ALA A 487 1.14 -18.39 0.69
CA ALA A 487 2.55 -18.21 0.34
C ALA A 487 2.73 -17.36 -0.93
N ASN A 488 1.78 -17.40 -1.86
CA ASN A 488 1.83 -16.65 -3.11
C ASN A 488 1.56 -15.15 -2.88
N GLN A 489 2.32 -14.28 -3.54
CA GLN A 489 2.03 -12.84 -3.56
C GLN A 489 0.76 -12.59 -4.37
N CYS A 490 -0.32 -12.17 -3.69
CA CYS A 490 -1.61 -11.82 -4.28
C CYS A 490 -2.09 -10.51 -3.64
N ASP A 491 -3.03 -9.80 -4.26
CA ASP A 491 -3.59 -8.61 -3.63
C ASP A 491 -4.38 -8.96 -2.36
N LEU A 492 -4.24 -8.12 -1.33
CA LEU A 492 -4.87 -8.32 -0.02
C LEU A 492 -6.41 -8.32 -0.10
N SER A 493 -6.99 -7.55 -1.02
CA SER A 493 -8.45 -7.48 -1.19
C SER A 493 -9.02 -8.83 -1.66
N SER A 494 -8.36 -9.47 -2.63
CA SER A 494 -8.70 -10.80 -3.10
C SER A 494 -8.53 -11.85 -1.99
N LEU A 495 -7.42 -11.79 -1.24
CA LEU A 495 -7.21 -12.69 -0.10
C LEU A 495 -8.32 -12.53 0.94
N GLU A 496 -8.60 -11.30 1.38
CA GLU A 496 -9.64 -11.00 2.36
C GLU A 496 -11.04 -11.48 1.91
N THR A 497 -11.41 -11.20 0.66
CA THR A 497 -12.71 -11.59 0.09
C THR A 497 -12.86 -13.11 0.08
N ARG A 498 -11.82 -13.82 -0.36
CA ARG A 498 -11.84 -15.28 -0.42
C ARG A 498 -11.85 -15.90 0.98
N THR A 499 -11.05 -15.38 1.91
CA THR A 499 -11.06 -15.81 3.32
C THR A 499 -12.44 -15.65 3.93
N LYS A 500 -13.06 -14.47 3.82
CA LYS A 500 -14.41 -14.21 4.34
C LYS A 500 -15.45 -15.14 3.75
N TYR A 501 -15.41 -15.36 2.44
CA TYR A 501 -16.30 -16.30 1.77
C TYR A 501 -16.16 -17.72 2.33
N ARG A 502 -14.92 -18.20 2.54
CA ARG A 502 -14.69 -19.55 3.09
C ARG A 502 -15.09 -19.66 4.56
N ILE A 503 -14.77 -18.67 5.39
CA ILE A 503 -15.24 -18.62 6.77
C ILE A 503 -16.77 -18.70 6.81
N SER A 504 -17.48 -17.97 5.95
CA SER A 504 -18.95 -18.04 5.90
C SER A 504 -19.48 -19.42 5.48
N GLN A 505 -18.76 -20.18 4.64
CA GLN A 505 -19.10 -21.55 4.30
C GLN A 505 -18.91 -22.50 5.50
N LEU A 506 -17.82 -22.33 6.24
CA LEU A 506 -17.53 -23.11 7.46
C LEU A 506 -18.58 -22.83 8.56
N GLU A 507 -18.92 -21.56 8.80
CA GLU A 507 -19.98 -21.17 9.73
C GLU A 507 -21.35 -21.74 9.35
N LYS A 508 -21.64 -21.85 8.04
CA LYS A 508 -22.86 -22.48 7.55
C LYS A 508 -22.88 -23.98 7.88
N LEU A 509 -21.78 -24.70 7.66
CA LEU A 509 -21.67 -26.13 7.98
C LEU A 509 -21.93 -26.40 9.48
N VAL A 510 -21.33 -25.61 10.37
CA VAL A 510 -21.58 -25.71 11.82
C VAL A 510 -23.06 -25.47 12.16
N ARG A 511 -23.68 -24.47 11.53
CA ARG A 511 -25.08 -24.14 11.76
C ARG A 511 -26.01 -25.26 11.33
N ASP A 512 -25.76 -25.84 10.16
CA ASP A 512 -26.51 -26.96 9.62
C ASP A 512 -26.36 -28.18 10.55
N PHE A 513 -25.14 -28.48 11.01
CA PHE A 513 -24.89 -29.53 12.01
C PHE A 513 -25.62 -29.33 13.35
N LYS A 514 -25.60 -28.10 13.90
CA LYS A 514 -26.37 -27.78 15.12
C LYS A 514 -27.87 -28.02 14.92
N ASN A 515 -28.41 -27.77 13.72
CA ASN A 515 -29.82 -28.04 13.42
C ASN A 515 -30.11 -29.54 13.34
N ASP A 516 -29.21 -30.33 12.76
CA ASP A 516 -29.36 -31.79 12.70
C ASP A 516 -29.36 -32.41 14.11
N LEU A 517 -28.46 -31.96 14.99
CA LEU A 517 -28.46 -32.36 16.41
C LEU A 517 -29.78 -32.02 17.11
N LYS A 518 -30.35 -30.84 16.84
CA LYS A 518 -31.67 -30.45 17.39
C LYS A 518 -32.75 -31.43 16.95
N VAL A 519 -32.79 -31.78 15.66
CA VAL A 519 -33.80 -32.69 15.11
C VAL A 519 -33.65 -34.11 15.69
N TYR A 520 -32.40 -34.59 15.80
CA TYR A 520 -32.11 -35.89 16.38
C TYR A 520 -32.57 -35.98 17.83
N TRP A 521 -32.10 -35.06 18.69
CA TRP A 521 -32.44 -35.09 20.12
C TRP A 521 -33.90 -34.78 20.38
N ALA A 522 -34.53 -33.91 19.59
CA ALA A 522 -35.98 -33.70 19.67
C ALA A 522 -36.75 -35.01 19.44
N THR A 523 -36.31 -35.83 18.48
CA THR A 523 -36.92 -37.13 18.18
C THR A 523 -36.74 -38.12 19.33
N VAL A 524 -35.53 -38.18 19.92
CA VAL A 524 -35.22 -39.04 21.07
C VAL A 524 -36.08 -38.66 22.28
N ILE A 525 -36.14 -37.37 22.64
CA ILE A 525 -36.94 -36.87 23.77
C ILE A 525 -38.43 -37.17 23.57
N ARG A 526 -38.96 -36.99 22.35
CA ARG A 526 -40.36 -37.30 22.04
C ARG A 526 -40.69 -38.75 22.32
N ALA A 527 -39.80 -39.68 21.96
CA ALA A 527 -40.07 -41.12 22.01
C ALA A 527 -40.48 -41.61 23.41
N PHE A 528 -39.96 -41.00 24.49
CA PHE A 528 -40.28 -41.42 25.86
C PHE A 528 -41.12 -40.42 26.66
N LEU A 529 -41.18 -39.13 26.28
CA LEU A 529 -42.05 -38.15 26.98
C LEU A 529 -43.45 -38.02 26.36
N ALA A 530 -43.59 -38.24 25.06
CA ALA A 530 -44.86 -38.07 24.34
C ALA A 530 -44.91 -38.95 23.07
N PRO A 531 -44.94 -40.29 23.22
CA PRO A 531 -44.92 -41.22 22.09
C PRO A 531 -46.11 -41.03 21.12
N ASP A 532 -47.25 -40.55 21.62
CA ASP A 532 -48.46 -40.30 20.83
C ASP A 532 -48.44 -38.98 20.05
N MET A 533 -47.38 -38.17 20.20
CA MET A 533 -47.26 -36.88 19.49
C MET A 533 -46.88 -37.09 18.00
N PRO A 534 -47.62 -36.48 17.05
CA PRO A 534 -47.30 -36.58 15.62
C PRO A 534 -45.88 -36.08 15.30
N ALA A 535 -45.14 -36.82 14.46
CA ALA A 535 -43.76 -36.50 14.09
C ALA A 535 -43.63 -35.16 13.34
N ASP A 536 -44.69 -34.74 12.65
CA ASP A 536 -44.69 -33.54 11.80
C ASP A 536 -44.59 -32.22 12.59
N LEU A 537 -44.92 -32.24 13.89
CA LEU A 537 -44.76 -31.10 14.79
C LEU A 537 -43.29 -30.81 15.15
N ILE A 538 -42.39 -31.80 15.00
CA ILE A 538 -40.95 -31.64 15.22
C ILE A 538 -40.31 -30.79 14.11
N LYS A 539 -40.81 -30.90 12.86
CA LYS A 539 -40.22 -30.25 11.68
C LYS A 539 -40.57 -28.76 11.54
N GLN A 540 -41.61 -28.27 12.23
CA GLN A 540 -42.16 -26.92 12.03
C GLN A 540 -41.91 -25.94 13.20
N GLY A 541 -41.33 -26.40 14.31
CA GLY A 541 -41.21 -25.61 15.55
C GLY A 541 -39.87 -24.89 15.72
N THR A 542 -39.91 -23.58 15.98
CA THR A 542 -38.83 -22.87 16.68
C THR A 542 -38.63 -23.45 18.09
N GLU A 543 -37.38 -23.55 18.59
CA GLU A 543 -36.96 -24.14 19.89
C GLU A 543 -37.95 -23.92 21.06
N LEU A 544 -38.42 -22.69 21.25
CA LEU A 544 -39.34 -22.31 22.33
C LEU A 544 -40.74 -22.95 22.23
N LYS A 545 -41.23 -23.17 20.99
CA LYS A 545 -42.53 -23.82 20.80
C LYS A 545 -42.42 -25.31 21.09
N TYR A 546 -41.35 -25.97 20.64
CA TYR A 546 -41.19 -27.41 20.80
C TYR A 546 -41.06 -27.83 22.29
N THR A 547 -40.19 -27.14 23.03
CA THR A 547 -39.99 -27.37 24.48
C THR A 547 -41.27 -27.13 25.28
N SER A 548 -42.00 -26.04 24.98
CA SER A 548 -43.29 -25.77 25.63
C SER A 548 -44.37 -26.80 25.31
N ILE A 549 -44.40 -27.34 24.07
CA ILE A 549 -45.34 -28.38 23.65
C ILE A 549 -45.01 -29.71 24.32
N LEU A 550 -43.73 -30.08 24.44
CA LEU A 550 -43.29 -31.28 25.16
C LEU A 550 -43.66 -31.20 26.65
N LEU A 551 -43.34 -30.08 27.32
CA LEU A 551 -43.72 -29.83 28.71
C LEU A 551 -45.23 -29.85 28.92
N HIS A 552 -45.99 -29.25 28.01
CA HIS A 552 -47.45 -29.24 28.09
C HIS A 552 -48.05 -30.63 27.88
N SER A 553 -47.56 -31.37 26.88
CA SER A 553 -48.02 -32.74 26.59
C SER A 553 -47.72 -33.68 27.75
N TYR A 554 -46.51 -33.58 28.31
CA TYR A 554 -46.12 -34.24 29.55
C TYR A 554 -47.07 -33.89 30.69
N LYS A 555 -47.29 -32.61 31.00
CA LYS A 555 -48.17 -32.22 32.11
C LYS A 555 -49.63 -32.66 31.92
N MET A 556 -50.11 -32.73 30.67
CA MET A 556 -51.49 -33.15 30.36
C MET A 556 -51.69 -34.66 30.48
N THR A 557 -50.74 -35.49 30.06
CA THR A 557 -50.82 -36.95 30.23
C THR A 557 -50.48 -37.39 31.67
N TRP A 558 -49.97 -36.48 32.51
CA TRP A 558 -49.41 -36.77 33.84
C TRP A 558 -50.28 -36.31 35.02
N GLN A 559 -51.56 -36.02 34.81
CA GLN A 559 -52.47 -35.78 35.93
C GLN A 559 -52.71 -37.10 36.68
N ASN A 560 -52.10 -37.23 37.86
CA ASN A 560 -52.35 -38.38 38.74
C ASN A 560 -53.85 -38.42 39.06
N ALA A 561 -54.51 -39.56 38.83
CA ALA A 561 -55.83 -39.81 39.39
C ALA A 561 -55.80 -39.59 40.91
N GLU A 562 -56.88 -39.07 41.49
CA GLU A 562 -56.95 -38.90 42.95
C GLU A 562 -56.92 -40.26 43.65
N LEU A 563 -55.71 -40.73 44.01
CA LEU A 563 -55.51 -42.00 44.71
C LEU A 563 -55.95 -41.91 46.17
N ASN A 564 -56.55 -42.99 46.66
CA ASN A 564 -56.96 -43.12 48.06
C ASN A 564 -55.76 -43.01 49.01
N LYS A 565 -55.99 -42.45 50.20
CA LYS A 565 -54.95 -42.27 51.24
C LYS A 565 -54.36 -43.60 51.74
N LEU A 566 -55.08 -44.72 51.57
CA LEU A 566 -54.60 -46.06 51.96
C LEU A 566 -53.70 -46.72 50.90
N ASN A 567 -53.56 -46.12 49.71
CA ASN A 567 -52.72 -46.65 48.65
C ASN A 567 -51.23 -46.47 49.00
N PRO A 568 -50.44 -47.55 49.17
CA PRO A 568 -49.08 -47.47 49.67
C PRO A 568 -48.09 -46.90 48.64
N PHE A 569 -48.50 -46.74 47.38
CA PHE A 569 -47.72 -46.15 46.30
C PHE A 569 -47.86 -44.63 46.18
N LYS A 570 -48.89 -44.03 46.79
CA LYS A 570 -49.14 -42.57 46.75
C LYS A 570 -47.92 -41.71 47.11
N PRO A 571 -47.23 -41.92 48.26
CA PRO A 571 -46.04 -41.11 48.59
C PRO A 571 -44.87 -41.33 47.63
N LEU A 572 -44.73 -42.55 47.08
CA LEU A 572 -43.67 -42.86 46.10
C LEU A 572 -43.94 -42.19 44.76
N LEU A 573 -45.20 -42.13 44.31
CA LEU A 573 -45.59 -41.43 43.09
C LEU A 573 -45.39 -39.91 43.20
N GLU A 574 -45.64 -39.32 44.38
CA GLU A 574 -45.37 -37.90 44.63
C GLU A 574 -43.87 -37.59 44.64
N GLU A 575 -43.03 -38.49 45.18
CA GLU A 575 -41.57 -38.37 45.15
C GLU A 575 -41.02 -38.50 43.72
N PHE A 576 -41.37 -39.58 43.02
CA PHE A 576 -40.92 -39.82 41.65
C PHE A 576 -41.51 -38.83 40.63
N GLY A 577 -42.70 -38.27 40.89
CA GLY A 577 -43.26 -37.15 40.13
C GLY A 577 -42.36 -35.91 40.21
N ARG A 578 -41.97 -35.49 41.42
CA ARG A 578 -41.06 -34.35 41.61
C ARG A 578 -39.68 -34.59 40.99
N LEU A 579 -39.15 -35.81 41.09
CA LEU A 579 -37.88 -36.18 40.46
C LEU A 579 -37.96 -36.13 38.94
N ALA A 580 -39.04 -36.64 38.35
CA ALA A 580 -39.27 -36.61 36.91
C ALA A 580 -39.41 -35.16 36.41
N ASP A 581 -40.20 -34.32 37.08
CA ASP A 581 -40.34 -32.90 36.76
C ASP A 581 -38.98 -32.19 36.73
N LYS A 582 -38.14 -32.44 37.74
CA LYS A 582 -36.79 -31.87 37.82
C LYS A 582 -35.92 -32.34 36.65
N GLN A 583 -35.84 -33.65 36.40
CA GLN A 583 -34.97 -34.18 35.34
C GLN A 583 -35.41 -33.75 33.94
N ILE A 584 -36.72 -33.62 33.71
CA ILE A 584 -37.24 -33.10 32.45
C ILE A 584 -36.90 -31.61 32.29
N SER A 585 -36.97 -30.83 33.37
CA SER A 585 -36.49 -29.43 33.33
C SER A 585 -35.01 -29.39 32.98
N ASP A 586 -34.16 -30.16 33.68
CA ASP A 586 -32.72 -30.21 33.44
C ASP A 586 -32.40 -30.62 31.97
N LEU A 587 -33.11 -31.62 31.43
CA LEU A 587 -32.98 -32.08 30.05
C LEU A 587 -33.39 -31.01 29.02
N ILE A 588 -34.46 -30.26 29.30
CA ILE A 588 -34.94 -29.19 28.41
C ILE A 588 -34.01 -27.98 28.45
N ASP A 589 -33.48 -27.65 29.62
CA ASP A 589 -32.51 -26.58 29.79
C ASP A 589 -31.23 -26.91 29.00
N GLU A 590 -30.71 -28.13 29.12
CA GLU A 590 -29.56 -28.61 28.33
C GLU A 590 -29.88 -28.59 26.83
N PHE A 591 -31.06 -29.07 26.42
CA PHE A 591 -31.50 -29.03 25.02
C PHE A 591 -31.52 -27.60 24.43
N SER A 592 -32.00 -26.63 25.20
CA SER A 592 -32.06 -25.23 24.78
C SER A 592 -30.68 -24.56 24.67
N PHE A 593 -29.70 -25.07 25.42
CA PHE A 593 -28.35 -24.52 25.46
C PHE A 593 -27.56 -24.75 24.15
N LEU A 594 -27.94 -25.74 23.33
CA LEU A 594 -27.27 -26.07 22.05
C LEU A 594 -27.08 -24.86 21.12
N SER A 595 -28.05 -23.95 21.08
CA SER A 595 -27.98 -22.74 20.26
C SER A 595 -26.84 -21.78 20.67
N GLN A 596 -26.46 -21.80 21.96
CA GLN A 596 -25.45 -20.94 22.57
C GLN A 596 -24.10 -21.64 22.72
N THR A 597 -24.07 -22.97 22.61
CA THR A 597 -22.86 -23.78 22.69
C THR A 597 -21.88 -23.40 21.58
N LYS A 598 -20.67 -22.97 21.95
CA LYS A 598 -19.58 -22.76 21.00
C LYS A 598 -19.13 -24.08 20.37
N GLU A 599 -18.54 -23.99 19.20
CA GLU A 599 -18.12 -25.10 18.36
C GLU A 599 -17.21 -26.08 19.10
N GLU A 600 -16.28 -25.54 19.88
CA GLU A 600 -15.31 -26.29 20.70
C GLU A 600 -15.94 -27.10 21.84
N TYR A 601 -17.15 -26.76 22.27
CA TYR A 601 -17.86 -27.41 23.38
C TYR A 601 -19.03 -28.30 22.93
N LEU A 602 -19.28 -28.41 21.62
CA LEU A 602 -20.38 -29.22 21.10
C LEU A 602 -20.29 -30.69 21.53
N HIS A 603 -19.09 -31.28 21.55
CA HIS A 603 -18.92 -32.66 22.00
C HIS A 603 -19.32 -32.86 23.46
N SER A 604 -18.86 -31.96 24.35
CA SER A 604 -19.21 -31.99 25.77
C SER A 604 -20.72 -31.84 25.98
N TRP A 605 -21.34 -30.95 25.20
CA TRP A 605 -22.79 -30.79 25.20
C TRP A 605 -23.52 -32.08 24.80
N ILE A 606 -23.06 -32.79 23.75
CA ILE A 606 -23.72 -34.03 23.34
C ILE A 606 -23.61 -35.12 24.42
N ILE A 607 -22.45 -35.24 25.09
CA ILE A 607 -22.28 -36.17 26.22
C ILE A 607 -23.25 -35.82 27.36
N ALA A 608 -23.33 -34.54 27.72
CA ALA A 608 -24.25 -34.07 28.77
C ALA A 608 -25.71 -34.37 28.39
N MET A 609 -26.10 -34.06 27.15
CA MET A 609 -27.44 -34.32 26.62
C MET A 609 -27.80 -35.81 26.67
N GLN A 610 -26.87 -36.70 26.31
CA GLN A 610 -27.07 -38.13 26.40
C GLN A 610 -27.26 -38.60 27.85
N GLN A 611 -26.43 -38.14 28.77
CA GLN A 611 -26.55 -38.47 30.19
C GLN A 611 -27.90 -38.00 30.78
N HIS A 612 -28.29 -36.75 30.50
CA HIS A 612 -29.58 -36.22 30.93
C HIS A 612 -30.75 -37.01 30.33
N SER A 613 -30.66 -37.43 29.06
CA SER A 613 -31.69 -38.23 28.40
C SER A 613 -31.83 -39.61 29.06
N GLU A 614 -30.72 -40.32 29.30
CA GLU A 614 -30.72 -41.66 29.93
C GLU A 614 -31.29 -41.62 31.35
N ILE A 615 -30.87 -40.64 32.16
CA ILE A 615 -31.37 -40.46 33.54
C ILE A 615 -32.87 -40.14 33.54
N THR A 616 -33.30 -39.25 32.65
CA THR A 616 -34.71 -38.86 32.53
C THR A 616 -35.57 -40.04 32.12
N GLN A 617 -35.14 -40.81 31.11
CA GLN A 617 -35.85 -41.99 30.64
C GLN A 617 -36.03 -43.03 31.76
N LEU A 618 -34.98 -43.28 32.54
CA LEU A 618 -35.03 -44.21 33.68
C LEU A 618 -36.06 -43.78 34.74
N ILE A 619 -36.04 -42.50 35.14
CA ILE A 619 -36.94 -41.98 36.18
C ILE A 619 -38.39 -41.96 35.69
N VAL A 620 -38.61 -41.57 34.43
CA VAL A 620 -39.93 -41.58 33.79
C VAL A 620 -40.49 -43.01 33.72
N SER A 621 -39.71 -43.98 33.24
CA SER A 621 -40.14 -45.38 33.18
C SER A 621 -40.52 -45.91 34.56
N LYS A 622 -39.67 -45.67 35.57
CA LYS A 622 -39.91 -46.15 36.93
C LYS A 622 -41.18 -45.55 37.55
N ARG A 623 -41.48 -44.28 37.28
CA ARG A 623 -42.74 -43.67 37.70
C ARG A 623 -43.93 -44.31 37.01
N THR A 624 -43.85 -44.55 35.70
CA THR A 624 -44.92 -45.22 34.93
C THR A 624 -45.23 -46.60 35.51
N ASP A 625 -44.21 -47.39 35.84
CA ASP A 625 -44.38 -48.69 36.49
C ASP A 625 -45.05 -48.58 37.87
N LEU A 626 -44.66 -47.58 38.67
CA LEU A 626 -45.29 -47.30 39.96
C LEU A 626 -46.76 -46.88 39.80
N LEU A 627 -47.10 -46.14 38.74
CA LEU A 627 -48.47 -45.69 38.48
C LEU A 627 -49.37 -46.87 38.14
N CYS A 628 -48.91 -47.78 37.27
CA CYS A 628 -49.62 -49.02 36.96
C CYS A 628 -49.92 -49.85 38.23
N ASN A 629 -48.94 -49.98 39.11
CA ASN A 629 -49.12 -50.69 40.39
C ASN A 629 -50.06 -49.95 41.35
N ALA A 630 -49.99 -48.62 41.40
CA ALA A 630 -50.88 -47.81 42.22
C ALA A 630 -52.34 -47.91 41.76
N GLU A 631 -52.59 -47.84 40.44
CA GLU A 631 -53.92 -48.04 39.86
C GLU A 631 -54.47 -49.43 40.17
N PHE A 632 -53.60 -50.44 40.16
CA PHE A 632 -53.98 -51.80 40.53
C PHE A 632 -54.41 -51.90 42.01
N ILE A 633 -53.68 -51.29 42.94
CA ILE A 633 -54.11 -51.22 44.36
C ILE A 633 -55.39 -50.39 44.51
N GLU A 634 -55.57 -49.34 43.73
CA GLU A 634 -56.80 -48.54 43.76
C GLU A 634 -58.03 -49.36 43.38
N LYS A 635 -57.90 -50.23 42.36
CA LYS A 635 -58.94 -51.21 42.01
C LYS A 635 -59.23 -52.17 43.17
N ARG A 636 -58.21 -52.65 43.89
CA ARG A 636 -58.38 -53.51 45.08
C ARG A 636 -59.09 -52.81 46.23
N LEU A 637 -58.75 -51.55 46.50
CA LEU A 637 -59.38 -50.72 47.54
C LEU A 637 -60.87 -50.46 47.24
N ALA A 638 -61.23 -50.37 45.97
CA ALA A 638 -62.61 -50.24 45.51
C ALA A 638 -63.37 -51.58 45.43
N SER A 639 -62.69 -52.71 45.63
CA SER A 639 -63.29 -54.04 45.46
C SER A 639 -64.33 -54.34 46.55
N LYS A 640 -65.41 -55.00 46.15
CA LYS A 640 -66.48 -55.40 47.08
C LYS A 640 -65.98 -56.31 48.22
N PRO A 641 -65.13 -57.31 48.01
CA PRO A 641 -64.59 -58.15 49.09
C PRO A 641 -63.81 -57.33 50.14
N TYR A 642 -62.98 -56.39 49.68
CA TYR A 642 -62.19 -55.53 50.57
C TYR A 642 -63.08 -54.63 51.42
N LEU A 643 -64.06 -53.97 50.81
CA LEU A 643 -65.00 -53.10 51.52
C LEU A 643 -65.82 -53.87 52.56
N THR A 644 -66.25 -55.09 52.25
CA THR A 644 -66.95 -55.96 53.20
C THR A 644 -66.05 -56.37 54.36
N CYS A 645 -64.78 -56.72 54.09
CA CYS A 645 -63.81 -57.03 55.15
C CYS A 645 -63.60 -55.84 56.10
N VAL A 646 -63.38 -54.65 55.55
CA VAL A 646 -63.23 -53.40 56.33
C VAL A 646 -64.49 -53.10 57.15
N GLN A 647 -65.68 -53.31 56.58
CA GLN A 647 -66.94 -53.13 57.31
C GLN A 647 -67.08 -54.15 58.44
N SER A 648 -66.78 -55.43 58.20
CA SER A 648 -66.78 -56.48 59.22
C SER A 648 -65.81 -56.15 60.36
N MET A 649 -64.60 -55.65 60.05
CA MET A 649 -63.66 -55.19 61.08
C MET A 649 -64.23 -54.04 61.94
N LYS A 650 -64.86 -53.04 61.33
CA LYS A 650 -65.50 -51.93 62.07
C LYS A 650 -66.62 -52.42 63.00
N ILE A 651 -67.42 -53.37 62.53
CA ILE A 651 -68.52 -53.95 63.32
C ILE A 651 -67.94 -54.77 64.48
N LEU A 652 -66.90 -55.58 64.24
CA LEU A 652 -66.17 -56.31 65.28
C LEU A 652 -65.57 -55.36 66.32
N GLU A 653 -64.94 -54.26 65.89
CA GLU A 653 -64.38 -53.24 66.77
C GLU A 653 -65.46 -52.62 67.66
N ALA A 654 -66.57 -52.16 67.07
CA ALA A 654 -67.67 -51.57 67.82
C ALA A 654 -68.28 -52.54 68.85
N ALA A 655 -68.46 -53.81 68.48
CA ALA A 655 -68.99 -54.84 69.36
C ALA A 655 -68.02 -55.20 70.50
N PHE A 656 -66.73 -55.29 70.20
CA PHE A 656 -65.70 -55.52 71.21
C PHE A 656 -65.74 -54.42 72.28
N ILE A 657 -65.75 -53.16 71.86
CA ILE A 657 -65.79 -52.02 72.79
C ILE A 657 -67.06 -52.02 73.63
N LYS A 658 -68.21 -52.31 73.01
CA LYS A 658 -69.50 -52.39 73.71
C LYS A 658 -69.47 -53.47 74.80
N ILE A 659 -69.00 -54.68 74.48
CA ILE A 659 -68.93 -55.80 75.43
C ILE A 659 -67.87 -55.53 76.51
N PHE A 660 -66.73 -54.97 76.12
CA PHE A 660 -65.64 -54.64 77.03
C PHE A 660 -66.12 -53.64 78.10
N ASN A 661 -66.73 -52.53 77.69
CA ASN A 661 -67.19 -51.49 78.61
C ASN A 661 -68.35 -51.97 79.52
N ALA A 662 -69.21 -52.86 79.02
CA ALA A 662 -70.31 -53.40 79.82
C ALA A 662 -69.84 -54.30 80.98
N ASN A 663 -68.67 -54.94 80.86
CA ASN A 663 -68.22 -55.97 81.81
C ASN A 663 -66.94 -55.62 82.56
N ILE A 664 -66.15 -54.63 82.11
CA ILE A 664 -64.84 -54.30 82.70
C ILE A 664 -64.93 -53.88 84.18
N ASP A 665 -65.95 -53.12 84.56
CA ASP A 665 -66.13 -52.66 85.96
C ASP A 665 -66.48 -53.81 86.90
N PHE A 666 -67.30 -54.73 86.41
CA PHE A 666 -67.60 -55.96 87.14
C PHE A 666 -66.33 -56.81 87.30
N ALA A 667 -65.53 -56.96 86.25
CA ALA A 667 -64.28 -57.73 86.29
C ALA A 667 -63.24 -57.15 87.27
N ILE A 668 -63.11 -55.81 87.33
CA ILE A 668 -62.26 -55.10 88.31
C ILE A 668 -62.71 -55.41 89.74
N SER A 669 -64.03 -55.40 89.99
CA SER A 669 -64.58 -55.64 91.33
C SER A 669 -64.40 -57.08 91.83
N GLN A 670 -64.48 -58.07 90.93
CA GLN A 670 -64.40 -59.49 91.25
C GLN A 670 -62.97 -60.01 91.35
N ASN A 671 -62.03 -59.43 90.61
CA ASN A 671 -60.66 -59.93 90.50
C ASN A 671 -59.64 -58.98 91.15
N LYS A 672 -59.63 -58.92 92.50
CA LYS A 672 -58.78 -57.99 93.27
C LYS A 672 -57.29 -58.06 92.90
N ASN A 673 -56.76 -59.24 92.61
CA ASN A 673 -55.36 -59.47 92.22
C ASN A 673 -54.99 -58.86 90.85
N TRP A 674 -55.98 -58.59 89.99
CA TRP A 674 -55.80 -58.06 88.63
C TRP A 674 -56.39 -56.65 88.46
N SER A 675 -56.92 -56.06 89.54
CA SER A 675 -57.65 -54.79 89.53
C SER A 675 -56.89 -53.62 88.88
N GLN A 676 -55.59 -53.48 89.16
CA GLN A 676 -54.74 -52.45 88.56
C GLN A 676 -54.62 -52.65 87.04
N LYS A 677 -54.28 -53.86 86.58
CA LYS A 677 -54.10 -54.17 85.16
C LYS A 677 -55.40 -54.08 84.36
N LEU A 678 -56.53 -54.46 84.97
CA LEU A 678 -57.85 -54.29 84.36
C LEU A 678 -58.26 -52.80 84.29
N SER A 679 -57.87 -51.99 85.28
CA SER A 679 -58.08 -50.53 85.26
C SER A 679 -57.25 -49.86 84.16
N ASP A 680 -56.01 -50.31 83.94
CA ASP A 680 -55.15 -49.81 82.85
C ASP A 680 -55.75 -50.15 81.47
N LEU A 681 -56.29 -51.37 81.30
CA LEU A 681 -57.00 -51.76 80.07
C LEU A 681 -58.26 -50.91 79.84
N LYS A 682 -58.97 -50.54 80.92
CA LYS A 682 -60.17 -49.69 80.84
C LYS A 682 -59.91 -48.30 80.26
N GLN A 683 -58.71 -47.75 80.47
CA GLN A 683 -58.37 -46.42 79.97
C GLN A 683 -58.26 -46.37 78.43
N HIS A 684 -57.94 -47.49 77.77
CA HIS A 684 -57.68 -47.52 76.33
C HIS A 684 -58.22 -48.77 75.63
N PRO A 685 -59.55 -49.01 75.62
CA PRO A 685 -60.13 -50.24 75.08
C PRO A 685 -59.93 -50.40 73.56
N TYR A 686 -59.91 -49.29 72.81
CA TYR A 686 -59.60 -49.28 71.37
C TYR A 686 -58.16 -49.70 71.07
N ALA A 687 -57.21 -49.32 71.94
CA ALA A 687 -55.82 -49.71 71.78
C ALA A 687 -55.61 -51.21 72.02
N VAL A 688 -56.56 -51.91 72.65
CA VAL A 688 -56.49 -53.36 72.90
C VAL A 688 -56.88 -54.13 71.64
N ILE A 689 -58.02 -53.82 71.02
CA ILE A 689 -58.47 -54.53 69.80
C ILE A 689 -57.62 -54.25 68.56
N ARG A 690 -56.96 -53.08 68.52
CA ARG A 690 -56.03 -52.73 67.43
C ARG A 690 -54.64 -53.34 67.55
N ARG A 691 -54.36 -54.14 68.59
CA ARG A 691 -53.09 -54.87 68.69
C ARG A 691 -53.06 -55.99 67.65
N THR A 692 -51.96 -56.12 66.95
CA THR A 692 -51.69 -57.25 66.05
C THR A 692 -51.34 -58.54 66.81
N ILE A 693 -50.76 -58.42 68.00
CA ILE A 693 -50.35 -59.56 68.82
C ILE A 693 -50.84 -59.36 70.26
N MET A 694 -51.46 -60.39 70.82
CA MET A 694 -51.93 -60.39 72.19
C MET A 694 -51.00 -61.22 73.08
N SER A 695 -50.51 -60.63 74.17
CA SER A 695 -49.71 -61.37 75.17
C SER A 695 -50.59 -62.39 75.89
N LYS A 696 -50.00 -63.51 76.34
CA LYS A 696 -50.71 -64.54 77.13
C LYS A 696 -51.42 -63.95 78.34
N GLU A 697 -50.79 -62.97 78.97
CA GLU A 697 -51.35 -62.21 80.09
C GLU A 697 -52.54 -61.33 79.69
N SER A 698 -52.46 -60.59 78.58
CA SER A 698 -53.58 -59.76 78.08
C SER A 698 -54.76 -60.62 77.65
N ALA A 699 -54.51 -61.80 77.07
CA ALA A 699 -55.55 -62.77 76.73
C ALA A 699 -56.25 -63.31 77.99
N ALA A 700 -55.49 -63.61 79.05
CA ALA A 700 -56.05 -64.01 80.34
C ALA A 700 -56.91 -62.89 80.93
N LEU A 701 -56.45 -61.64 80.88
CA LEU A 701 -57.20 -60.46 81.34
C LEU A 701 -58.49 -60.24 80.56
N LEU A 702 -58.48 -60.34 79.23
CA LEU A 702 -59.71 -60.21 78.42
C LEU A 702 -60.72 -61.31 78.73
N ASN A 703 -60.26 -62.54 78.94
CA ASN A 703 -61.13 -63.64 79.37
C ASN A 703 -61.76 -63.42 80.76
N LEU A 704 -61.07 -62.71 81.67
CA LEU A 704 -61.64 -62.31 82.96
C LEU A 704 -62.71 -61.23 82.82
N VAL A 705 -62.64 -60.41 81.76
CA VAL A 705 -63.66 -59.41 81.44
C VAL A 705 -64.87 -60.07 80.81
N ASP A 706 -64.67 -60.73 79.67
CA ASP A 706 -65.69 -61.49 78.96
C ASP A 706 -65.02 -62.39 77.92
N ASN A 707 -65.34 -63.68 77.94
CA ASN A 707 -64.76 -64.67 77.03
C ASN A 707 -65.06 -64.40 75.54
N ARG A 708 -66.09 -63.61 75.22
CA ARG A 708 -66.43 -63.21 73.84
C ARG A 708 -65.42 -62.27 73.21
N LEU A 709 -64.71 -61.49 74.02
CA LEU A 709 -63.77 -60.48 73.55
C LEU A 709 -62.58 -61.10 72.80
N MET A 710 -62.15 -62.28 73.23
CA MET A 710 -61.06 -63.02 72.59
C MET A 710 -61.40 -63.42 71.15
N LEU A 711 -62.64 -63.85 70.90
CA LEU A 711 -63.09 -64.23 69.56
C LEU A 711 -63.15 -63.01 68.63
N LEU A 712 -63.73 -61.90 69.12
CA LEU A 712 -63.82 -60.66 68.35
C LEU A 712 -62.44 -60.09 68.03
N PHE A 713 -61.51 -60.14 68.99
CA PHE A 713 -60.11 -59.80 68.76
C PHE A 713 -59.50 -60.69 67.68
N HIS A 714 -59.62 -62.02 67.80
CA HIS A 714 -59.03 -62.97 66.86
C HIS A 714 -59.52 -62.78 65.43
N LEU A 715 -60.83 -62.61 65.23
CA LEU A 715 -61.40 -62.34 63.92
C LEU A 715 -60.95 -60.98 63.38
N HIS A 716 -60.93 -59.94 64.22
CA HIS A 716 -60.46 -58.61 63.82
C HIS A 716 -58.98 -58.63 63.39
N THR A 717 -58.11 -59.31 64.13
CA THR A 717 -56.68 -59.45 63.81
C THR A 717 -56.46 -60.22 62.51
N LYS A 718 -57.17 -61.34 62.29
CA LYS A 718 -57.05 -62.13 61.06
C LYS A 718 -57.49 -61.36 59.81
N LEU A 719 -58.62 -60.67 59.91
CA LEU A 719 -59.11 -59.81 58.81
C LEU A 719 -58.17 -58.61 58.57
N GLY A 720 -57.61 -58.04 59.64
CA GLY A 720 -56.62 -56.96 59.55
C GLY A 720 -55.34 -57.38 58.82
N PHE A 721 -54.77 -58.53 59.19
CA PHE A 721 -53.57 -59.08 58.55
C PHE A 721 -53.80 -59.36 57.05
N LEU A 722 -54.93 -59.99 56.72
CA LEU A 722 -55.28 -60.28 55.33
C LEU A 722 -55.47 -59.00 54.49
N ASN A 723 -56.05 -57.94 55.08
CA ASN A 723 -56.16 -56.64 54.41
C ASN A 723 -54.78 -56.03 54.14
N GLU A 724 -53.85 -56.08 55.11
CA GLU A 724 -52.49 -55.54 54.96
C GLU A 724 -51.69 -56.27 53.88
N GLU A 725 -51.87 -57.59 53.73
CA GLU A 725 -51.26 -58.36 52.63
C GLU A 725 -51.88 -58.02 51.27
N TYR A 726 -53.20 -57.79 51.22
CA TYR A 726 -53.92 -57.57 49.97
C TYR A 726 -53.68 -56.21 49.33
N ILE A 727 -53.55 -55.15 50.14
CA ILE A 727 -53.25 -53.80 49.66
C ILE A 727 -51.75 -53.45 49.82
N ASN A 728 -50.87 -54.44 49.79
CA ASN A 728 -49.43 -54.28 49.95
C ASN A 728 -48.75 -53.70 48.70
N ARG A 729 -47.55 -53.13 48.86
CA ARG A 729 -46.69 -52.72 47.74
C ARG A 729 -46.25 -53.89 46.87
N ASN A 730 -46.07 -55.07 47.45
CA ASN A 730 -45.87 -56.26 46.66
C ASN A 730 -47.25 -56.83 46.27
N THR A 731 -47.70 -56.46 45.07
CA THR A 731 -49.02 -56.83 44.52
C THR A 731 -49.19 -58.34 44.33
N GLU A 732 -48.10 -59.10 44.31
CA GLU A 732 -48.07 -60.55 44.14
C GLU A 732 -48.34 -61.32 45.44
N LEU A 733 -48.27 -60.67 46.62
CA LEU A 733 -48.44 -61.35 47.91
C LEU A 733 -49.82 -61.99 48.09
N CYS A 734 -50.86 -61.39 47.53
CA CYS A 734 -52.22 -61.89 47.61
C CYS A 734 -52.99 -61.49 46.35
N SER A 735 -53.44 -62.47 45.55
CA SER A 735 -54.32 -62.23 44.40
C SER A 735 -55.76 -61.97 44.85
N ASP A 736 -56.58 -61.41 43.96
CA ASP A 736 -58.01 -61.14 44.25
C ASP A 736 -58.76 -62.45 44.61
N GLU A 737 -58.40 -63.54 43.96
CA GLU A 737 -58.94 -64.89 44.21
C GLU A 737 -58.47 -65.45 45.56
N ALA A 738 -57.17 -65.34 45.85
CA ALA A 738 -56.61 -65.78 47.13
C ALA A 738 -57.23 -64.99 48.29
N TYR A 739 -57.40 -63.69 48.13
CA TYR A 739 -58.02 -62.82 49.13
C TYR A 739 -59.47 -63.23 49.43
N ALA A 740 -60.29 -63.43 48.38
CA ALA A 740 -61.66 -63.92 48.53
C ALA A 740 -61.72 -65.29 49.23
N HIS A 741 -60.84 -66.21 48.86
CA HIS A 741 -60.74 -67.53 49.49
C HIS A 741 -60.34 -67.43 50.97
N HIS A 742 -59.38 -66.57 51.31
CA HIS A 742 -58.96 -66.36 52.69
C HIS A 742 -60.06 -65.71 53.54
N LEU A 743 -60.85 -64.78 53.01
CA LEU A 743 -62.02 -64.23 53.70
C LEU A 743 -63.03 -65.34 54.02
N PHE A 744 -63.31 -66.22 53.06
CA PHE A 744 -64.17 -67.38 53.27
C PHE A 744 -63.60 -68.32 54.34
N LYS A 745 -62.30 -68.63 54.28
CA LYS A 745 -61.62 -69.49 55.26
C LYS A 745 -61.68 -68.91 56.68
N ILE A 746 -61.42 -67.61 56.84
CA ILE A 746 -61.55 -66.93 58.14
C ILE A 746 -62.99 -67.04 58.65
N ALA A 747 -63.98 -66.94 57.77
CA ALA A 747 -65.38 -67.07 58.14
C ALA A 747 -65.73 -68.50 58.61
N ALA A 748 -65.24 -69.53 57.91
CA ALA A 748 -65.42 -70.93 58.27
C ALA A 748 -64.74 -71.27 59.61
N GLU A 749 -63.47 -70.86 59.80
CA GLU A 749 -62.76 -71.01 61.06
C GLU A 749 -63.44 -70.25 62.20
N GLY A 750 -64.03 -69.08 61.90
CA GLY A 750 -64.85 -68.32 62.84
C GLY A 750 -66.09 -69.10 63.30
N ASP A 751 -66.77 -69.77 62.38
CA ASP A 751 -67.93 -70.62 62.68
C ASP A 751 -67.54 -71.82 63.56
N GLU A 752 -66.40 -72.46 63.29
CA GLU A 752 -65.87 -73.53 64.15
C GLU A 752 -65.61 -73.06 65.59
N LEU A 753 -65.03 -71.87 65.75
CA LEU A 753 -64.78 -71.27 67.07
C LEU A 753 -66.09 -70.93 67.81
N LEU A 754 -67.15 -70.57 67.09
CA LEU A 754 -68.45 -70.26 67.66
C LEU A 754 -69.17 -71.49 68.24
N VAL A 755 -68.97 -72.70 67.68
CA VAL A 755 -69.56 -73.96 68.18
C VAL A 755 -69.21 -74.20 69.66
N ALA A 756 -67.99 -73.83 70.07
CA ALA A 756 -67.56 -73.95 71.46
C ALA A 756 -68.27 -72.96 72.41
N MET A 757 -68.81 -71.84 71.89
CA MET A 757 -69.48 -70.79 72.67
C MET A 757 -71.01 -70.89 72.66
N GLU A 758 -71.59 -71.65 71.74
CA GLU A 758 -73.04 -71.77 71.48
C GLU A 758 -73.80 -72.19 72.74
N LYS A 759 -73.28 -73.15 73.52
CA LYS A 759 -73.92 -73.62 74.76
C LYS A 759 -74.15 -72.54 75.84
N ARG A 760 -73.47 -71.39 75.78
CA ARG A 760 -73.53 -70.33 76.80
C ARG A 760 -74.07 -68.99 76.31
N ASN A 761 -73.93 -68.68 75.01
CA ASN A 761 -74.14 -67.32 74.49
C ASN A 761 -74.86 -67.28 73.12
N ASN A 762 -75.95 -68.03 72.94
CA ASN A 762 -76.67 -68.19 71.66
C ASN A 762 -76.97 -66.88 70.90
N GLN A 763 -77.39 -65.81 71.59
CA GLN A 763 -77.71 -64.53 70.92
C GLN A 763 -76.47 -63.83 70.35
N PHE A 764 -75.34 -63.89 71.04
CA PHE A 764 -74.07 -63.32 70.56
C PHE A 764 -73.52 -64.14 69.39
N VAL A 765 -73.61 -65.48 69.48
CA VAL A 765 -73.17 -66.38 68.43
C VAL A 765 -73.97 -66.16 67.14
N GLY A 766 -75.31 -66.07 67.22
CA GLY A 766 -76.15 -65.73 66.08
C GLY A 766 -75.80 -64.36 65.48
N TRP A 767 -75.55 -63.35 66.32
CA TRP A 767 -75.13 -62.03 65.84
C TRP A 767 -73.79 -62.05 65.09
N VAL A 768 -72.77 -62.75 65.60
CA VAL A 768 -71.46 -62.87 64.90
C VAL A 768 -71.64 -63.60 63.57
N ARG A 769 -72.42 -64.68 63.55
CA ARG A 769 -72.68 -65.47 62.34
C ARG A 769 -73.37 -64.62 61.27
N ASP A 770 -74.47 -63.96 61.62
CA ASP A 770 -75.28 -63.21 60.65
C ASP A 770 -74.62 -61.90 60.21
N THR A 771 -73.92 -61.22 61.12
CA THR A 771 -73.41 -59.84 60.88
C THR A 771 -71.97 -59.82 60.40
N ILE A 772 -71.15 -60.83 60.73
CA ILE A 772 -69.72 -60.87 60.40
C ILE A 772 -69.39 -62.02 59.47
N LEU A 773 -69.76 -63.26 59.82
CA LEU A 773 -69.32 -64.44 59.07
C LEU A 773 -70.09 -64.64 57.77
N GLN A 774 -71.41 -64.52 57.77
CA GLN A 774 -72.26 -64.69 56.60
C GLN A 774 -71.91 -63.71 55.46
N PRO A 775 -71.67 -62.41 55.72
CA PRO A 775 -71.17 -61.49 54.70
C PRO A 775 -69.78 -61.84 54.15
N LEU A 776 -68.96 -62.59 54.88
CA LEU A 776 -67.65 -63.06 54.41
C LEU A 776 -67.77 -64.41 53.67
N GLN A 777 -68.73 -65.26 54.06
CA GLN A 777 -69.02 -66.55 53.44
C GLN A 777 -69.59 -66.44 52.02
N GLN A 778 -70.21 -65.30 51.68
CA GLN A 778 -70.70 -65.05 50.32
C GLN A 778 -69.58 -65.05 49.27
N TYR A 779 -68.31 -64.93 49.69
CA TYR A 779 -67.13 -64.99 48.82
C TYR A 779 -66.57 -66.40 48.67
N ASN A 780 -67.37 -67.43 49.00
CA ASN A 780 -67.03 -68.83 48.73
C ASN A 780 -66.64 -68.96 47.25
N PRO A 781 -65.40 -69.38 46.95
CA PRO A 781 -65.03 -69.58 45.56
C PRO A 781 -65.96 -70.64 44.95
N PRO A 782 -66.50 -70.42 43.74
CA PRO A 782 -67.10 -71.52 42.99
C PRO A 782 -66.05 -72.63 42.91
N SER A 783 -66.45 -73.86 43.21
CA SER A 783 -65.59 -75.03 43.25
C SER A 783 -64.76 -75.18 41.96
N CYS A 784 -63.52 -74.68 41.98
CA CYS A 784 -62.52 -74.97 40.96
C CYS A 784 -61.82 -76.28 41.35
N HIS A 785 -62.34 -77.39 40.85
CA HIS A 785 -61.46 -78.45 40.40
C HIS A 785 -60.60 -77.88 39.25
N SER A 786 -59.30 -78.16 39.29
CA SER A 786 -58.23 -77.71 38.37
C SER A 786 -57.77 -76.26 38.56
N LEU A 787 -56.61 -76.06 39.19
CA LEU A 787 -55.34 -76.00 38.46
C LEU A 787 -54.17 -76.01 39.46
N PHE A 788 -53.32 -77.01 39.27
CA PHE A 788 -52.03 -77.16 39.92
C PHE A 788 -51.05 -76.07 39.45
N PHE A 789 -50.09 -75.77 40.32
CA PHE A 789 -48.93 -74.94 40.04
C PHE A 789 -48.06 -75.44 38.86
N ALA A 790 -47.68 -74.47 38.00
CA ALA A 790 -46.45 -74.28 37.22
C ALA A 790 -46.22 -75.05 35.89
N PRO A 791 -45.42 -74.52 34.94
CA PRO A 791 -44.84 -73.17 34.80
C PRO A 791 -45.15 -72.48 33.44
N ALA A 792 -45.27 -71.15 33.44
CA ALA A 792 -45.09 -70.35 32.23
C ALA A 792 -43.57 -70.14 32.02
N LYS A 793 -42.96 -71.02 31.23
CA LYS A 793 -41.65 -70.84 30.62
C LYS A 793 -41.84 -71.09 29.12
N ASP A 794 -41.21 -70.26 28.31
CA ASP A 794 -41.18 -70.27 26.83
C ASP A 794 -42.32 -69.52 26.11
N GLU A 795 -42.22 -68.18 26.07
CA GLU A 795 -42.62 -67.41 24.87
C GLU A 795 -42.09 -65.95 24.81
N LEU A 796 -41.34 -65.49 25.82
CA LEU A 796 -40.79 -64.11 25.86
C LEU A 796 -39.26 -64.02 25.69
N THR A 797 -38.54 -65.14 25.72
CA THR A 797 -37.08 -65.16 25.50
C THR A 797 -36.71 -65.30 24.01
N THR A 798 -37.50 -65.98 23.19
CA THR A 798 -37.20 -66.15 21.76
C THR A 798 -37.44 -64.88 20.93
N ARG A 799 -38.32 -63.98 21.37
CA ARG A 799 -38.57 -62.70 20.68
C ARG A 799 -37.65 -61.55 21.08
N LEU A 800 -36.93 -61.69 22.19
CA LEU A 800 -35.93 -60.70 22.60
C LEU A 800 -34.56 -61.02 22.00
N ASP A 801 -34.20 -62.30 21.87
CA ASP A 801 -32.96 -62.73 21.23
C ASP A 801 -32.98 -62.53 19.71
N ASP A 802 -34.09 -62.84 19.01
CA ASP A 802 -34.20 -62.58 17.55
C ASP A 802 -34.17 -61.07 17.20
N HIS A 803 -34.64 -60.20 18.11
CA HIS A 803 -34.67 -58.76 17.89
C HIS A 803 -33.34 -58.09 18.25
N LEU A 804 -32.63 -58.58 19.27
CA LEU A 804 -31.28 -58.15 19.63
C LEU A 804 -30.24 -58.67 18.62
N GLU A 805 -30.37 -59.89 18.10
CA GLU A 805 -29.48 -60.43 17.06
C GLU A 805 -29.70 -59.71 15.71
N ALA A 806 -30.94 -59.31 15.37
CA ALA A 806 -31.22 -58.46 14.20
C ALA A 806 -30.73 -57.01 14.34
N VAL A 807 -30.64 -56.48 15.56
CA VAL A 807 -30.07 -55.13 15.85
C VAL A 807 -28.54 -55.20 15.85
N PHE A 808 -27.93 -56.22 16.44
CA PHE A 808 -26.47 -56.44 16.41
C PHE A 808 -25.96 -56.76 15.00
N MET A 809 -26.69 -57.53 14.19
CA MET A 809 -26.31 -57.83 12.80
C MET A 809 -26.54 -56.66 11.83
N ARG A 810 -27.38 -55.67 12.18
CA ARG A 810 -27.48 -54.39 11.46
C ARG A 810 -26.35 -53.43 11.83
N MET A 811 -25.92 -53.41 13.08
CA MET A 811 -24.77 -52.61 13.55
C MET A 811 -23.41 -53.19 13.12
N ALA A 812 -23.33 -54.47 12.72
CA ALA A 812 -22.11 -55.10 12.18
C ALA A 812 -22.01 -55.08 10.64
N ARG A 813 -23.05 -54.60 9.92
CA ARG A 813 -23.07 -54.44 8.45
C ARG A 813 -23.08 -52.97 7.99
N GLN A 814 -23.25 -52.02 8.90
CA GLN A 814 -22.92 -50.59 8.76
C GLN A 814 -21.57 -50.35 9.43
#